data_AF-A7ESY4-F1
#
_entry.id   AF-A7ESY4-F1
#
_cell.length_a   1.000
_cell.length_b   1.000
_cell.length_c   1.000
_cell.angle_alpha   90.00
_cell.angle_beta   90.00
_cell.angle_gamma   90.00
#
_symmetry.space_group_name_H-M   'P 1'
#
loop_
_entity.id
_entity.type
_entity.pdbx_description
1 polymer ?
#
loop_
_entity_poly.entity_id
_entity_poly.type
_entity_poly.pdbx_seq_one_letter_code
_entity_poly.pdbx_strand_id
1 'polypeptide(L)'
;MYKPPPSLLSRSLPVYHLTAANTSLGKTIFSTLLCRQLLAKKQIPYYLKPVSTGPLNEADDGHIGKFAKGTNIKCLFRYGEAVSPHIAAKGVKPPNDHEIVTAIAEQVQKWTKSNEEGRESMILVEGAGGVHSPTPSGTSQVDALRPLRMPIFLVGDSKLGGISATISAWESLHLRGYDIESVLIFQEEKYSNYAYLSKYFQERGVKTTVIPPPPNQIPNLQEDEESMSSYYSSITQSGEIEALLETARQRNISRIEDLEQMATKAHETIWFPFTQMKHVSPDNILPIDSAYGDYFQTLPNTSAGESTPQKRSKDNVLTPTLDGSGSWWTQGLGHGNPALSLAAAYASGRYGHCIFASTIHSPALKLANHLLTNIKNPRLSRVFYSDNGSTGMEVAVKMALTAASKHYRWGNCEDARKRVGIIGLKGSYHGDTIGAMDLSEGSVYNEKVHWYKGRGLWFDVPKVWMKDGKWVVYDGTGQKIEETFDELEDIFSWQRSTSKLRKKYEKHILAELERARGKGMKFGALVLEPVILGAGGMLFCDPLFQRTLTYIIRNMPEHLLGKVNNPSTGNPASPNQWTGLPVIHDEVFTGLYRLGHFSSSTLLHTYPDISVHAKLLTGGLLPLCTTLASESIYEAFLGDEKSEALLHGHSYTGHAVGCEVARTETTAAKNKHKKVQVWSIWSKSFVTSASHLESVDGVIALGSVLAITFKDEQGGGYTSKVTEVIREKLLGGDVEGELGEWNIHARILGNVIYLMGSKVMTAEQVKSIEERLGGLLGL
;
A
#
# COMPACT_ATOMS: atom_id res chain seq x y z
N MET A 1 12.57 -1.74 -20.50
CA MET A 1 12.60 -1.29 -19.10
C MET A 1 11.16 -1.15 -18.63
N TYR A 2 10.83 -1.58 -17.40
CA TYR A 2 9.46 -1.40 -16.88
C TYR A 2 9.15 0.09 -16.80
N LYS A 3 7.94 0.48 -17.23
CA LYS A 3 7.42 1.83 -17.01
C LYS A 3 6.03 1.69 -16.39
N PRO A 4 5.69 2.44 -15.33
CA PRO A 4 4.34 2.44 -14.82
C PRO A 4 3.39 2.97 -15.91
N PRO A 5 2.23 2.34 -16.10
CA PRO A 5 1.26 2.81 -17.09
C PRO A 5 0.81 4.24 -16.77
N PRO A 6 0.76 5.13 -17.77
CA PRO A 6 0.20 6.47 -17.60
C PRO A 6 -1.30 6.37 -17.31
N SER A 7 -1.85 7.36 -16.61
CA SER A 7 -3.29 7.62 -16.68
C SER A 7 -3.68 7.93 -18.12
N LEU A 8 -4.94 7.68 -18.45
CA LEU A 8 -5.54 8.04 -19.74
C LEU A 8 -6.58 9.16 -19.59
N LEU A 9 -6.55 9.90 -18.48
CA LEU A 9 -7.44 11.03 -18.24
C LEU A 9 -7.00 12.22 -19.11
N SER A 10 -7.83 12.58 -20.08
CA SER A 10 -7.54 13.62 -21.07
C SER A 10 -8.67 14.63 -21.21
N ARG A 11 -8.33 15.89 -21.52
CA ARG A 11 -9.30 16.97 -21.78
C ARG A 11 -9.86 16.90 -23.19
N SER A 12 -9.00 16.75 -24.20
CA SER A 12 -9.37 16.83 -25.61
C SER A 12 -9.90 15.51 -26.17
N LEU A 13 -9.41 14.39 -25.64
CA LEU A 13 -9.64 13.06 -26.16
C LEU A 13 -9.89 12.05 -25.03
N PRO A 14 -11.03 12.16 -24.32
CA PRO A 14 -11.39 11.24 -23.25
C PRO A 14 -11.41 9.77 -23.72
N VAL A 15 -10.94 8.89 -22.84
CA VAL A 15 -10.78 7.46 -23.12
C VAL A 15 -11.77 6.66 -22.28
N TYR A 16 -12.61 5.86 -22.95
CA TYR A 16 -13.63 5.03 -22.30
C TYR A 16 -13.41 3.56 -22.61
N HIS A 17 -13.63 2.71 -21.61
CA HIS A 17 -13.65 1.27 -21.77
C HIS A 17 -15.08 0.79 -21.98
N LEU A 18 -15.36 0.13 -23.10
CA LEU A 18 -16.64 -0.52 -23.35
C LEU A 18 -16.53 -2.02 -23.07
N THR A 19 -17.29 -2.49 -22.09
CA THR A 19 -17.38 -3.91 -21.72
C THR A 19 -18.84 -4.33 -21.57
N ALA A 20 -19.08 -5.58 -21.21
CA ALA A 20 -20.43 -6.13 -21.10
C ALA A 20 -20.59 -7.05 -19.91
N ALA A 21 -21.83 -7.23 -19.46
CA ALA A 21 -22.16 -8.23 -18.45
C ALA A 21 -21.80 -9.66 -18.92
N ASN A 22 -21.93 -9.93 -20.23
CA ASN A 22 -21.57 -11.19 -20.85
C ASN A 22 -21.20 -11.02 -22.34
N THR A 23 -20.84 -12.11 -23.01
CA THR A 23 -20.67 -12.13 -24.48
C THR A 23 -22.00 -11.98 -25.22
N SER A 24 -21.95 -11.55 -26.49
CA SER A 24 -23.11 -11.44 -27.39
C SER A 24 -24.24 -10.51 -26.91
N LEU A 25 -23.92 -9.50 -26.11
CA LEU A 25 -24.87 -8.46 -25.67
C LEU A 25 -24.86 -7.19 -26.54
N GLY A 26 -24.10 -7.19 -27.64
CA GLY A 26 -24.06 -6.07 -28.59
C GLY A 26 -22.98 -5.01 -28.31
N LYS A 27 -21.84 -5.38 -27.69
CA LYS A 27 -20.69 -4.46 -27.50
C LYS A 27 -20.34 -3.70 -28.78
N THR A 28 -20.06 -4.44 -29.84
CA THR A 28 -19.68 -3.91 -31.16
C THR A 28 -20.76 -3.03 -31.76
N ILE A 29 -22.04 -3.30 -31.47
CA ILE A 29 -23.17 -2.47 -31.92
C ILE A 29 -23.16 -1.11 -31.22
N PHE A 30 -23.02 -1.10 -29.89
CA PHE A 30 -22.88 0.15 -29.13
C PHE A 30 -21.61 0.92 -29.51
N SER A 31 -20.48 0.23 -29.69
CA SER A 31 -19.24 0.84 -30.20
C SER A 31 -19.43 1.52 -31.56
N THR A 32 -20.15 0.86 -32.48
CA THR A 32 -20.47 1.41 -33.80
C THR A 32 -21.35 2.65 -33.68
N LEU A 33 -22.38 2.62 -32.84
CA LEU A 33 -23.28 3.75 -32.60
C LEU A 33 -22.54 4.97 -32.06
N LEU A 34 -21.68 4.78 -31.06
CA LEU A 34 -20.85 5.84 -30.49
C LEU A 34 -19.95 6.47 -31.57
N CYS A 35 -19.27 5.65 -32.37
CA CYS A 35 -18.42 6.14 -33.46
C CYS A 35 -19.24 6.90 -34.52
N ARG A 36 -20.40 6.39 -34.92
CA ARG A 36 -21.28 7.04 -35.91
C ARG A 36 -21.81 8.38 -35.43
N GLN A 37 -22.19 8.49 -34.16
CA GLN A 37 -22.66 9.75 -33.60
C GLN A 37 -21.58 10.84 -33.67
N LEU A 38 -20.32 10.48 -33.40
CA LEU A 38 -19.18 11.39 -33.52
C LEU A 38 -18.93 11.81 -34.97
N LEU A 39 -18.97 10.84 -35.90
CA LEU A 39 -18.85 11.12 -37.34
C LEU A 39 -19.96 12.05 -37.84
N ALA A 40 -21.20 11.90 -37.34
CA ALA A 40 -22.31 12.80 -37.66
C ALA A 40 -22.05 14.24 -37.18
N LYS A 41 -21.30 14.41 -36.08
CA LYS A 41 -20.79 15.70 -35.58
C LYS A 41 -19.49 16.17 -36.26
N LYS A 42 -19.04 15.50 -37.33
CA LYS A 42 -17.77 15.76 -38.04
C LYS A 42 -16.51 15.60 -37.16
N GLN A 43 -16.62 14.78 -36.11
CA GLN A 43 -15.52 14.40 -35.23
C GLN A 43 -14.92 13.07 -35.72
N ILE A 44 -13.64 12.83 -35.42
CA ILE A 44 -12.93 11.62 -35.85
C ILE A 44 -12.83 10.64 -34.68
N PRO A 45 -13.69 9.62 -34.57
CA PRO A 45 -13.64 8.66 -33.49
C PRO A 45 -12.42 7.73 -33.61
N TYR A 46 -11.94 7.25 -32.46
CA TYR A 46 -10.86 6.28 -32.38
C TYR A 46 -11.36 5.01 -31.68
N TYR A 47 -11.20 3.86 -32.34
CA TYR A 47 -11.63 2.56 -31.86
C TYR A 47 -10.43 1.63 -31.67
N LEU A 48 -10.20 1.22 -30.43
CA LEU A 48 -9.15 0.29 -30.04
C LEU A 48 -9.74 -1.03 -29.59
N LYS A 49 -9.30 -2.11 -30.22
CA LYS A 49 -9.55 -3.48 -29.78
C LYS A 49 -8.24 -4.06 -29.22
N PRO A 50 -8.05 -4.11 -27.89
CA PRO A 50 -6.81 -4.65 -27.34
C PRO A 50 -6.60 -6.10 -27.73
N VAL A 51 -7.64 -6.93 -27.59
CA VAL A 51 -7.57 -8.36 -27.89
C VAL A 51 -8.78 -8.78 -28.72
N SER A 52 -8.52 -9.45 -29.84
CA SER A 52 -9.53 -10.03 -30.72
C SER A 52 -9.28 -11.53 -30.91
N THR A 53 -10.35 -12.31 -30.89
CA THR A 53 -10.35 -13.77 -31.08
C THR A 53 -11.37 -14.14 -32.14
N GLY A 54 -11.07 -15.10 -33.00
CA GLY A 54 -11.95 -15.55 -34.07
C GLY A 54 -11.47 -15.15 -35.47
N PRO A 55 -12.19 -15.59 -36.52
CA PRO A 55 -11.79 -15.38 -37.90
C PRO A 55 -11.94 -13.91 -38.32
N LEU A 56 -11.16 -13.49 -39.32
CA LEU A 56 -11.06 -12.08 -39.75
C LEU A 56 -12.37 -11.48 -40.25
N ASN A 57 -13.24 -12.29 -40.84
CA ASN A 57 -14.55 -11.89 -41.35
C ASN A 57 -15.56 -11.62 -40.22
N GLU A 58 -15.29 -12.07 -39.00
CA GLU A 58 -16.10 -11.82 -37.80
C GLU A 58 -15.45 -10.80 -36.86
N ALA A 59 -14.34 -10.18 -37.28
CA ALA A 59 -13.58 -9.30 -36.42
C ALA A 59 -14.30 -7.96 -36.20
N ASP A 60 -14.38 -7.55 -34.93
CA ASP A 60 -15.11 -6.34 -34.51
C ASP A 60 -14.63 -5.07 -35.24
N ASP A 61 -13.33 -4.96 -35.51
CA ASP A 61 -12.75 -3.85 -36.28
C ASP A 61 -13.19 -3.83 -37.75
N GLY A 62 -13.45 -5.00 -38.35
CA GLY A 62 -14.05 -5.10 -39.68
C GLY A 62 -15.47 -4.56 -39.69
N HIS A 63 -16.26 -4.88 -38.66
CA HIS A 63 -17.63 -4.37 -38.49
C HIS A 63 -17.65 -2.84 -38.32
N ILE A 64 -16.79 -2.30 -37.45
CA ILE A 64 -16.65 -0.84 -37.25
C ILE A 64 -16.21 -0.15 -38.54
N GLY A 65 -15.22 -0.71 -39.26
CA GLY A 65 -14.73 -0.14 -40.52
C GLY A 65 -15.80 -0.06 -41.61
N LYS A 66 -16.76 -0.99 -41.59
CA LYS A 66 -17.88 -1.07 -42.50
C LYS A 66 -18.99 -0.06 -42.16
N PHE A 67 -19.46 -0.08 -40.92
CA PHE A 67 -20.66 0.68 -40.51
C PHE A 67 -20.34 2.06 -39.91
N ALA A 68 -19.09 2.35 -39.55
CA ALA A 68 -18.63 3.65 -39.07
C ALA A 68 -17.41 4.13 -39.87
N LYS A 69 -17.53 4.14 -41.21
CA LYS A 69 -16.47 4.55 -42.13
C LYS A 69 -15.97 5.97 -41.81
N GLY A 70 -14.66 6.09 -41.60
CA GLY A 70 -14.01 7.33 -41.11
C GLY A 70 -13.47 7.22 -39.69
N THR A 71 -13.77 6.13 -38.97
CA THR A 71 -13.19 5.81 -37.67
C THR A 71 -11.73 5.38 -37.80
N ASN A 72 -10.86 5.87 -36.92
CA ASN A 72 -9.49 5.39 -36.77
C ASN A 72 -9.49 4.09 -35.96
N ILE A 73 -9.10 2.98 -36.56
CA ILE A 73 -9.25 1.65 -35.97
C ILE A 73 -7.89 1.00 -35.73
N LYS A 74 -7.71 0.38 -34.57
CA LYS A 74 -6.55 -0.47 -34.27
C LYS A 74 -6.93 -1.71 -33.48
N CYS A 75 -6.44 -2.86 -33.92
CA CYS A 75 -6.39 -4.09 -33.12
C CYS A 75 -4.94 -4.32 -32.67
N LEU A 76 -4.71 -4.59 -31.38
CA LEU A 76 -3.35 -4.78 -30.84
C LEU A 76 -2.91 -6.26 -30.94
N PHE A 77 -3.71 -7.17 -30.39
CA PHE A 77 -3.42 -8.60 -30.38
C PHE A 77 -4.57 -9.39 -31.01
N ARG A 78 -4.24 -10.30 -31.93
CA ARG A 78 -5.22 -11.08 -32.69
C ARG A 78 -4.91 -12.57 -32.64
N TYR A 79 -5.95 -13.35 -32.44
CA TYR A 79 -5.90 -14.81 -32.45
C TYR A 79 -7.00 -15.36 -33.38
N GLY A 80 -6.68 -16.38 -34.18
CA GLY A 80 -7.60 -16.90 -35.20
C GLY A 80 -8.72 -17.80 -34.67
N GLU A 81 -8.55 -18.40 -33.49
CA GLU A 81 -9.56 -19.28 -32.92
C GLU A 81 -10.69 -18.50 -32.24
N ALA A 82 -11.94 -18.88 -32.52
CA ALA A 82 -13.15 -18.27 -31.96
C ALA A 82 -13.44 -18.79 -30.54
N VAL A 83 -12.52 -18.55 -29.61
CA VAL A 83 -12.59 -18.96 -28.20
C VAL A 83 -12.11 -17.82 -27.31
N SER A 84 -12.31 -17.91 -25.99
CA SER A 84 -11.85 -16.87 -25.07
C SER A 84 -10.33 -16.63 -25.15
N PRO A 85 -9.81 -15.41 -24.90
CA PRO A 85 -8.41 -15.06 -25.15
C PRO A 85 -7.36 -15.98 -24.55
N HIS A 86 -7.53 -16.41 -23.30
CA HIS A 86 -6.59 -17.33 -22.64
C HIS A 86 -6.49 -18.71 -23.29
N ILE A 87 -7.54 -19.16 -24.00
CA ILE A 87 -7.52 -20.41 -24.76
C ILE A 87 -6.89 -20.15 -26.12
N ALA A 88 -7.29 -19.08 -26.79
CA ALA A 88 -6.79 -18.73 -28.13
C ALA A 88 -5.28 -18.45 -28.13
N ALA A 89 -4.73 -18.04 -26.98
CA ALA A 89 -3.30 -17.83 -26.80
C ALA A 89 -2.53 -19.10 -26.38
N LYS A 90 -3.19 -20.25 -26.20
CA LYS A 90 -2.50 -21.51 -25.92
C LYS A 90 -1.61 -21.89 -27.11
N GLY A 91 -0.40 -22.36 -26.82
CA GLY A 91 0.56 -22.78 -27.84
C GLY A 91 1.44 -21.65 -28.40
N VAL A 92 1.18 -20.40 -28.04
CA VAL A 92 2.10 -19.26 -28.27
C VAL A 92 2.48 -18.63 -26.93
N LYS A 93 3.52 -17.78 -26.90
CA LYS A 93 3.83 -16.98 -25.70
C LYS A 93 2.87 -15.77 -25.67
N PRO A 94 1.83 -15.75 -24.82
CA PRO A 94 0.92 -14.61 -24.75
C PRO A 94 1.63 -13.36 -24.24
N PRO A 95 1.16 -12.15 -24.61
CA PRO A 95 1.56 -10.95 -23.91
C PRO A 95 1.10 -11.05 -22.45
N ASN A 96 1.93 -10.62 -21.52
CA ASN A 96 1.55 -10.46 -20.12
C ASN A 96 0.68 -9.20 -19.93
N ASP A 97 0.07 -9.05 -18.75
CA ASP A 97 -0.87 -7.95 -18.51
C ASP A 97 -0.21 -6.56 -18.63
N HIS A 98 1.06 -6.42 -18.22
CA HIS A 98 1.81 -5.18 -18.36
C HIS A 98 2.08 -4.84 -19.83
N GLU A 99 2.39 -5.83 -20.67
CA GLU A 99 2.55 -5.65 -22.12
C GLU A 99 1.24 -5.19 -22.78
N ILE A 100 0.09 -5.77 -22.37
CA ILE A 100 -1.22 -5.36 -22.88
C ILE A 100 -1.52 -3.90 -22.49
N VAL A 101 -1.36 -3.57 -21.21
CA VAL A 101 -1.61 -2.22 -20.70
C VAL A 101 -0.69 -1.19 -21.34
N THR A 102 0.59 -1.52 -21.51
CA THR A 102 1.57 -0.66 -22.17
C THR A 102 1.19 -0.42 -23.63
N ALA A 103 0.81 -1.47 -24.37
CA ALA A 103 0.41 -1.34 -25.77
C ALA A 103 -0.86 -0.48 -25.94
N ILE A 104 -1.82 -0.56 -25.00
CA ILE A 104 -2.98 0.33 -24.96
C ILE A 104 -2.54 1.78 -24.74
N ALA A 105 -1.73 2.03 -23.72
CA ALA A 105 -1.25 3.37 -23.38
C ALA A 105 -0.45 4.01 -24.53
N GLU A 106 0.47 3.28 -25.15
CA GLU A 106 1.26 3.76 -26.29
C GLU A 106 0.39 4.10 -27.50
N GLN A 107 -0.62 3.28 -27.79
CA GLN A 107 -1.54 3.53 -28.89
C GLN A 107 -2.45 4.73 -28.64
N VAL A 108 -2.94 4.89 -27.40
CA VAL A 108 -3.70 6.08 -26.97
C VAL A 108 -2.84 7.33 -27.12
N GLN A 109 -1.63 7.32 -26.56
CA GLN A 109 -0.68 8.45 -26.67
C GLN A 109 -0.36 8.80 -28.12
N LYS A 110 -0.21 7.80 -28.99
CA LYS A 110 0.00 8.02 -30.42
C LYS A 110 -1.17 8.78 -31.06
N TRP A 111 -2.41 8.40 -30.73
CA TRP A 111 -3.60 9.08 -31.26
C TRP A 111 -3.78 10.47 -30.68
N THR A 112 -3.59 10.62 -29.37
CA THR A 112 -3.60 11.92 -28.69
C THR A 112 -2.61 12.89 -29.31
N LYS A 113 -1.37 12.45 -29.57
CA LYS A 113 -0.34 13.26 -30.27
C LYS A 113 -0.72 13.58 -31.71
N SER A 114 -1.49 12.74 -32.39
CA SER A 114 -1.96 13.03 -33.76
C SER A 114 -3.17 13.95 -33.82
N ASN A 115 -3.83 14.23 -32.68
CA ASN A 115 -5.02 15.06 -32.58
C ASN A 115 -4.69 16.57 -32.44
N GLU A 116 -3.56 17.03 -32.99
CA GLU A 116 -2.98 18.38 -32.76
C GLU A 116 -3.90 19.54 -33.16
N GLU A 117 -4.96 19.29 -33.93
CA GLU A 117 -5.96 20.31 -34.29
C GLU A 117 -6.97 20.62 -33.16
N GLY A 118 -6.87 19.97 -31.99
CA GLY A 118 -7.76 20.23 -30.85
C GLY A 118 -9.23 19.90 -31.12
N ARG A 119 -9.49 19.05 -32.14
CA ARG A 119 -10.83 18.60 -32.46
C ARG A 119 -11.34 17.69 -31.36
N GLU A 120 -12.51 18.02 -30.86
CA GLU A 120 -13.22 17.23 -29.85
C GLU A 120 -13.52 15.84 -30.41
N SER A 121 -13.16 14.78 -29.67
CA SER A 121 -13.47 13.40 -30.03
C SER A 121 -13.39 12.49 -28.79
N MET A 122 -13.38 11.16 -28.98
CA MET A 122 -13.14 10.18 -27.92
C MET A 122 -12.31 8.99 -28.45
N ILE A 123 -11.64 8.30 -27.52
CA ILE A 123 -11.12 6.95 -27.76
C ILE A 123 -12.01 5.94 -27.04
N LEU A 124 -12.48 4.95 -27.80
CA LEU A 124 -13.21 3.80 -27.28
C LEU A 124 -12.29 2.58 -27.27
N VAL A 125 -12.04 2.04 -26.08
CA VAL A 125 -11.33 0.78 -25.89
C VAL A 125 -12.36 -0.31 -25.64
N GLU A 126 -12.55 -1.23 -26.60
CA GLU A 126 -13.54 -2.30 -26.47
C GLU A 126 -12.91 -3.56 -25.87
N GLY A 127 -13.43 -4.02 -24.73
CA GLY A 127 -13.02 -5.27 -24.09
C GLY A 127 -13.40 -6.53 -24.88
N ALA A 128 -12.82 -7.67 -24.50
CA ALA A 128 -13.14 -8.98 -25.08
C ALA A 128 -14.01 -9.80 -24.11
N GLY A 129 -15.14 -10.35 -24.58
CA GLY A 129 -16.06 -11.09 -23.70
C GLY A 129 -16.85 -10.19 -22.74
N GLY A 130 -17.02 -10.61 -21.49
CA GLY A 130 -17.66 -9.83 -20.42
C GLY A 130 -16.70 -9.45 -19.29
N VAL A 131 -17.15 -8.68 -18.30
CA VAL A 131 -16.34 -8.11 -17.19
C VAL A 131 -15.22 -9.02 -16.66
N HIS A 132 -15.49 -10.31 -16.41
CA HIS A 132 -14.49 -11.23 -15.87
C HIS A 132 -13.79 -12.13 -16.88
N SER A 133 -14.04 -11.97 -18.19
CA SER A 133 -13.36 -12.76 -19.20
C SER A 133 -11.83 -12.57 -19.09
N PRO A 134 -11.07 -13.66 -19.19
CA PRO A 134 -9.63 -13.62 -18.98
C PRO A 134 -8.90 -12.99 -20.18
N THR A 135 -7.83 -12.27 -19.90
CA THR A 135 -6.84 -11.81 -20.88
C THR A 135 -6.06 -13.01 -21.45
N PRO A 136 -5.25 -12.83 -22.50
CA PRO A 136 -4.33 -13.87 -22.98
C PRO A 136 -3.44 -14.50 -21.90
N SER A 137 -3.09 -13.75 -20.84
CA SER A 137 -2.27 -14.23 -19.72
C SER A 137 -3.07 -15.10 -18.72
N GLY A 138 -4.40 -15.07 -18.79
CA GLY A 138 -5.32 -15.76 -17.86
C GLY A 138 -5.86 -14.88 -16.73
N THR A 139 -5.34 -13.67 -16.53
CA THR A 139 -5.87 -12.73 -15.54
C THR A 139 -7.23 -12.21 -15.96
N SER A 140 -8.13 -11.92 -15.00
CA SER A 140 -9.40 -11.26 -15.33
C SER A 140 -9.16 -9.89 -15.96
N GLN A 141 -9.82 -9.56 -17.09
CA GLN A 141 -9.53 -8.31 -17.80
C GLN A 141 -9.67 -7.05 -16.94
N VAL A 142 -10.62 -7.04 -16.00
CA VAL A 142 -10.85 -5.89 -15.12
C VAL A 142 -9.77 -5.71 -14.06
N ASP A 143 -9.05 -6.78 -13.72
CA ASP A 143 -7.86 -6.72 -12.87
C ASP A 143 -6.64 -6.29 -13.71
N ALA A 144 -6.50 -6.83 -14.93
CA ALA A 144 -5.41 -6.50 -15.83
C ALA A 144 -5.43 -5.02 -16.28
N LEU A 145 -6.60 -4.48 -16.60
CA LEU A 145 -6.75 -3.08 -17.07
C LEU A 145 -6.85 -2.05 -15.94
N ARG A 146 -6.82 -2.49 -14.68
CA ARG A 146 -6.96 -1.62 -13.51
C ARG A 146 -5.90 -0.50 -13.40
N PRO A 147 -4.65 -0.67 -13.86
CA PRO A 147 -3.68 0.43 -13.88
C PRO A 147 -4.14 1.64 -14.71
N LEU A 148 -4.95 1.44 -15.76
CA LEU A 148 -5.44 2.51 -16.63
C LEU A 148 -6.70 3.19 -16.08
N ARG A 149 -7.47 2.49 -15.24
CA ARG A 149 -8.73 2.94 -14.58
C ARG A 149 -9.62 3.80 -15.51
N MET A 150 -9.82 3.33 -16.75
CA MET A 150 -10.68 4.01 -17.71
C MET A 150 -12.14 3.99 -17.22
N PRO A 151 -12.89 5.10 -17.33
CA PRO A 151 -14.34 5.10 -17.10
C PRO A 151 -15.05 4.14 -18.06
N ILE A 152 -16.14 3.52 -17.60
CA ILE A 152 -16.74 2.36 -18.28
C ILE A 152 -18.12 2.66 -18.85
N PHE A 153 -18.34 2.25 -20.10
CA PHE A 153 -19.67 1.94 -20.64
C PHE A 153 -19.95 0.44 -20.46
N LEU A 154 -20.96 0.10 -19.66
CA LEU A 154 -21.32 -1.29 -19.36
C LEU A 154 -22.54 -1.71 -20.18
N VAL A 155 -22.36 -2.63 -21.12
CA VAL A 155 -23.48 -3.22 -21.85
C VAL A 155 -24.18 -4.27 -20.99
N GLY A 156 -25.43 -3.98 -20.62
CA GLY A 156 -26.31 -4.85 -19.85
C GLY A 156 -27.00 -5.90 -20.72
N ASP A 157 -27.62 -6.88 -20.06
CA ASP A 157 -28.32 -7.98 -20.73
C ASP A 157 -29.84 -7.75 -20.69
N SER A 158 -30.44 -7.62 -21.87
CA SER A 158 -31.88 -7.42 -22.05
C SER A 158 -32.69 -8.71 -21.97
N LYS A 159 -32.05 -9.89 -21.93
CA LYS A 159 -32.70 -11.21 -21.94
C LYS A 159 -33.04 -11.70 -20.53
N LEU A 160 -33.71 -12.84 -20.44
CA LEU A 160 -34.01 -13.50 -19.16
C LEU A 160 -32.72 -13.78 -18.36
N GLY A 161 -32.71 -13.40 -17.08
CA GLY A 161 -31.53 -13.47 -16.20
C GLY A 161 -30.62 -12.24 -16.30
N GLY A 162 -30.86 -11.35 -17.26
CA GLY A 162 -29.98 -10.23 -17.57
C GLY A 162 -29.92 -9.13 -16.51
N ILE A 163 -30.98 -8.95 -15.70
CA ILE A 163 -30.96 -8.04 -14.54
C ILE A 163 -29.84 -8.44 -13.57
N SER A 164 -29.81 -9.71 -13.16
CA SER A 164 -28.83 -10.23 -12.21
C SER A 164 -27.41 -10.18 -12.78
N ALA A 165 -27.24 -10.58 -14.04
CA ALA A 165 -25.95 -10.54 -14.71
C ALA A 165 -25.40 -9.11 -14.80
N THR A 166 -26.25 -8.13 -15.12
CA THR A 166 -25.86 -6.72 -15.25
C THR A 166 -25.47 -6.12 -13.91
N ILE A 167 -26.26 -6.37 -12.85
CA ILE A 167 -25.94 -5.89 -11.50
C ILE A 167 -24.65 -6.53 -11.00
N SER A 168 -24.48 -7.85 -11.16
CA SER A 168 -23.26 -8.55 -10.75
C SER A 168 -22.02 -8.01 -11.46
N ALA A 169 -22.12 -7.73 -12.76
CA ALA A 169 -21.06 -7.12 -13.55
C ALA A 169 -20.71 -5.71 -13.04
N TRP A 170 -21.71 -4.89 -12.72
CA TRP A 170 -21.53 -3.57 -12.13
C TRP A 170 -20.84 -3.64 -10.76
N GLU A 171 -21.31 -4.50 -9.85
CA GLU A 171 -20.72 -4.68 -8.52
C GLU A 171 -19.24 -5.11 -8.63
N SER A 172 -18.93 -6.03 -9.55
CA SER A 172 -17.57 -6.46 -9.82
C SER A 172 -16.63 -5.33 -10.27
N LEU A 173 -17.13 -4.40 -11.08
CA LEU A 173 -16.39 -3.21 -11.51
C LEU A 173 -16.25 -2.20 -10.38
N HIS A 174 -17.32 -1.96 -9.63
CA HIS A 174 -17.35 -1.00 -8.53
C HIS A 174 -16.39 -1.42 -7.39
N LEU A 175 -16.35 -2.71 -7.05
CA LEU A 175 -15.41 -3.27 -6.07
C LEU A 175 -13.94 -3.12 -6.47
N ARG A 176 -13.66 -2.92 -7.75
CA ARG A 176 -12.32 -2.64 -8.28
C ARG A 176 -12.04 -1.14 -8.42
N GLY A 177 -13.00 -0.28 -8.09
CA GLY A 177 -12.85 1.17 -8.16
C GLY A 177 -12.91 1.72 -9.59
N TYR A 178 -13.72 1.12 -10.47
CA TYR A 178 -14.06 1.74 -11.75
C TYR A 178 -15.29 2.63 -11.62
N ASP A 179 -15.27 3.73 -12.38
CA ASP A 179 -16.41 4.63 -12.55
C ASP A 179 -17.25 4.19 -13.76
N ILE A 180 -18.57 4.14 -13.60
CA ILE A 180 -19.50 3.68 -14.64
C ILE A 180 -20.24 4.87 -15.22
N GLU A 181 -19.99 5.16 -16.49
CA GLU A 181 -20.59 6.30 -17.18
C GLU A 181 -22.03 6.05 -17.54
N SER A 182 -22.31 4.90 -18.15
CA SER A 182 -23.68 4.50 -18.44
C SER A 182 -23.77 2.99 -18.51
N VAL A 183 -24.93 2.49 -18.09
CA VAL A 183 -25.37 1.16 -18.47
C VAL A 183 -26.07 1.27 -19.82
N LEU A 184 -25.65 0.50 -20.80
CA LEU A 184 -26.20 0.48 -22.16
C LEU A 184 -27.04 -0.77 -22.32
N ILE A 185 -28.30 -0.65 -22.74
CA ILE A 185 -29.19 -1.81 -22.83
C ILE A 185 -30.17 -1.70 -24.00
N PHE A 186 -30.49 -2.84 -24.61
CA PHE A 186 -31.54 -2.92 -25.61
C PHE A 186 -32.94 -2.96 -24.97
N GLN A 187 -33.89 -2.25 -25.59
CA GLN A 187 -35.29 -2.20 -25.23
C GLN A 187 -36.02 -3.48 -25.68
N GLU A 188 -35.81 -4.56 -24.93
CA GLU A 188 -36.54 -5.81 -25.14
C GLU A 188 -37.86 -5.80 -24.34
N GLU A 189 -38.97 -5.57 -25.04
CA GLU A 189 -40.30 -5.45 -24.40
C GLU A 189 -40.72 -6.74 -23.71
N LYS A 190 -40.35 -7.92 -24.24
CA LYS A 190 -40.73 -9.21 -23.67
C LYS A 190 -40.32 -9.35 -22.20
N TYR A 191 -39.14 -8.86 -21.83
CA TYR A 191 -38.61 -8.98 -20.47
C TYR A 191 -38.63 -7.66 -19.71
N SER A 192 -38.65 -6.52 -20.42
CA SER A 192 -38.67 -5.18 -19.82
C SER A 192 -37.55 -4.92 -18.80
N ASN A 193 -36.40 -5.62 -18.94
CA ASN A 193 -35.24 -5.46 -18.05
C ASN A 193 -34.74 -4.01 -18.00
N TYR A 194 -34.82 -3.30 -19.11
CA TYR A 194 -34.39 -1.91 -19.24
C TYR A 194 -35.10 -0.99 -18.24
N ALA A 195 -36.41 -1.19 -18.01
CA ALA A 195 -37.19 -0.37 -17.09
C ALA A 195 -36.75 -0.57 -15.63
N TYR A 196 -36.54 -1.83 -15.23
CA TYR A 196 -36.04 -2.15 -13.89
C TYR A 196 -34.63 -1.62 -13.67
N LEU A 197 -33.70 -1.90 -14.61
CA LEU A 197 -32.30 -1.49 -14.48
C LEU A 197 -32.14 0.03 -14.50
N SER A 198 -32.94 0.74 -15.31
CA SER A 198 -32.93 2.20 -15.33
C SER A 198 -33.24 2.80 -13.96
N LYS A 199 -34.30 2.31 -13.30
CA LYS A 199 -34.63 2.74 -11.93
C LYS A 199 -33.53 2.36 -10.93
N TYR A 200 -33.07 1.11 -10.98
CA TYR A 200 -32.04 0.59 -10.07
C TYR A 200 -30.75 1.42 -10.10
N PHE A 201 -30.28 1.76 -11.30
CA PHE A 201 -29.05 2.53 -11.49
C PHE A 201 -29.23 4.02 -11.23
N GLN A 202 -30.40 4.58 -11.53
CA GLN A 202 -30.71 5.99 -11.21
C GLN A 202 -30.60 6.27 -9.71
N GLU A 203 -31.12 5.38 -8.86
CA GLU A 203 -31.00 5.46 -7.39
C GLU A 203 -29.53 5.44 -6.90
N ARG A 204 -28.60 4.99 -7.76
CA ARG A 204 -27.15 4.90 -7.50
C ARG A 204 -26.34 5.92 -8.31
N GLY A 205 -27.00 6.91 -8.91
CA GLY A 205 -26.34 7.98 -9.68
C GLY A 205 -25.80 7.57 -11.05
N VAL A 206 -26.15 6.38 -11.55
CA VAL A 206 -25.70 5.86 -12.85
C VAL A 206 -26.85 5.95 -13.86
N LYS A 207 -26.59 6.57 -15.02
CA LYS A 207 -27.59 6.68 -16.09
C LYS A 207 -27.68 5.36 -16.85
N THR A 208 -28.88 5.01 -17.30
CA THR A 208 -29.08 3.91 -18.26
C THR A 208 -29.48 4.52 -19.60
N THR A 209 -28.80 4.10 -20.67
CA THR A 209 -29.11 4.47 -22.05
C THR A 209 -29.81 3.28 -22.70
N VAL A 210 -31.06 3.50 -23.12
CA VAL A 210 -31.94 2.46 -23.64
C VAL A 210 -32.17 2.72 -25.12
N ILE A 211 -31.92 1.73 -25.98
CA ILE A 211 -32.17 1.84 -27.42
C ILE A 211 -32.92 0.61 -27.93
N PRO A 212 -33.72 0.68 -29.01
CA PRO A 212 -34.30 -0.49 -29.67
C PRO A 212 -33.25 -1.56 -30.02
N PRO A 213 -33.62 -2.86 -30.03
CA PRO A 213 -32.70 -3.92 -30.45
C PRO A 213 -32.38 -3.84 -31.96
N PRO A 214 -31.21 -4.37 -32.40
CA PRO A 214 -30.89 -4.47 -33.81
C PRO A 214 -31.86 -5.42 -34.54
N PRO A 215 -32.01 -5.30 -35.87
CA PRO A 215 -32.79 -6.25 -36.67
C PRO A 215 -32.19 -7.66 -36.61
N ASN A 216 -33.03 -8.66 -36.85
CA ASN A 216 -32.57 -10.05 -37.00
C ASN A 216 -31.71 -10.19 -38.26
N GLN A 217 -30.73 -11.10 -38.20
CA GLN A 217 -29.85 -11.38 -39.32
C GLN A 217 -30.62 -11.91 -40.53
N ILE A 218 -30.35 -11.34 -41.71
CA ILE A 218 -30.97 -11.69 -42.99
C ILE A 218 -29.99 -12.61 -43.76
N PRO A 219 -30.45 -13.71 -44.39
CA PRO A 219 -29.55 -14.64 -45.11
C PRO A 219 -28.78 -14.00 -46.28
N ASN A 220 -29.38 -13.00 -46.93
CA ASN A 220 -28.72 -12.22 -47.97
C ASN A 220 -27.82 -11.17 -47.32
N LEU A 221 -26.50 -11.28 -47.53
CA LEU A 221 -25.51 -10.38 -46.95
C LEU A 221 -25.73 -8.91 -47.31
N GLN A 222 -26.13 -8.61 -48.55
CA GLN A 222 -26.33 -7.21 -48.95
C GLN A 222 -27.58 -6.61 -48.29
N GLU A 223 -28.67 -7.37 -48.24
CA GLU A 223 -29.90 -6.93 -47.56
C GLU A 223 -29.71 -6.80 -46.05
N ASP A 224 -28.94 -7.72 -45.43
CA ASP A 224 -28.55 -7.66 -44.03
C ASP A 224 -27.75 -6.39 -43.71
N GLU A 225 -26.79 -6.06 -44.58
CA GLU A 225 -25.99 -4.85 -44.48
C GLU A 225 -26.83 -3.57 -44.60
N GLU A 226 -27.73 -3.51 -45.57
CA GLU A 226 -28.62 -2.37 -45.78
C GLU A 226 -29.59 -2.19 -44.58
N SER A 227 -30.11 -3.30 -44.04
CA SER A 227 -30.95 -3.34 -42.85
C SER A 227 -30.21 -2.82 -41.62
N MET A 228 -29.00 -3.33 -41.36
CA MET A 228 -28.15 -2.87 -40.25
C MET A 228 -27.73 -1.41 -40.39
N SER A 229 -27.40 -0.95 -41.60
CA SER A 229 -27.06 0.45 -41.88
C SER A 229 -28.24 1.40 -41.62
N SER A 230 -29.45 0.97 -41.99
CA SER A 230 -30.69 1.70 -41.73
C SER A 230 -30.97 1.79 -40.23
N TYR A 231 -30.80 0.68 -39.50
CA TYR A 231 -30.89 0.65 -38.04
C TYR A 231 -29.89 1.61 -37.38
N TYR A 232 -28.61 1.57 -37.77
CA TYR A 232 -27.62 2.49 -37.20
C TYR A 232 -27.96 3.95 -37.47
N SER A 233 -28.50 4.27 -38.65
CA SER A 233 -28.90 5.62 -39.01
C SER A 233 -30.10 6.11 -38.19
N SER A 234 -31.10 5.26 -37.97
CA SER A 234 -32.28 5.62 -37.17
C SER A 234 -31.92 5.88 -35.70
N ILE A 235 -31.07 5.06 -35.10
CA ILE A 235 -30.62 5.26 -33.71
C ILE A 235 -29.71 6.50 -33.57
N THR A 236 -28.85 6.77 -34.55
CA THR A 236 -28.03 8.01 -34.54
C THR A 236 -28.91 9.26 -34.58
N GLN A 237 -30.08 9.19 -35.23
CA GLN A 237 -31.04 10.29 -35.31
C GLN A 237 -31.99 10.40 -34.11
N SER A 238 -32.02 9.40 -33.21
CA SER A 238 -32.94 9.42 -32.07
C SER A 238 -32.52 10.39 -30.95
N GLY A 239 -31.26 10.82 -30.94
CA GLY A 239 -30.68 11.70 -29.91
C GLY A 239 -30.18 10.98 -28.64
N GLU A 240 -30.49 9.69 -28.45
CA GLU A 240 -30.10 8.97 -27.23
C GLU A 240 -28.58 8.81 -27.10
N ILE A 241 -27.90 8.46 -28.21
CA ILE A 241 -26.43 8.31 -28.24
C ILE A 241 -25.75 9.68 -28.11
N GLU A 242 -26.36 10.73 -28.66
CA GLU A 242 -25.88 12.10 -28.50
C GLU A 242 -25.91 12.54 -27.03
N ALA A 243 -27.05 12.34 -26.37
CA ALA A 243 -27.22 12.69 -24.97
C ALA A 243 -26.27 11.90 -24.05
N LEU A 244 -25.99 10.63 -24.40
CA LEU A 244 -24.99 9.80 -23.72
C LEU A 244 -23.59 10.42 -23.83
N LEU A 245 -23.15 10.76 -25.05
CA LEU A 245 -21.82 11.34 -25.28
C LEU A 245 -21.65 12.70 -24.59
N GLU A 246 -22.67 13.55 -24.61
CA GLU A 246 -22.66 14.84 -23.91
C GLU A 246 -22.55 14.67 -22.39
N THR A 247 -23.31 13.73 -21.83
CA THR A 247 -23.25 13.42 -20.38
C THR A 247 -21.87 12.90 -19.99
N ALA A 248 -21.33 11.93 -20.74
CA ALA A 248 -20.02 11.34 -20.47
C ALA A 248 -18.91 12.40 -20.56
N ARG A 249 -19.02 13.31 -21.53
CA ARG A 249 -18.09 14.41 -21.70
C ARG A 249 -18.15 15.41 -20.55
N GLN A 250 -19.34 15.83 -20.14
CA GLN A 250 -19.50 16.75 -19.02
C GLN A 250 -18.92 16.17 -17.73
N ARG A 251 -19.06 14.86 -17.50
CA ARG A 251 -18.44 14.18 -16.36
C ARG A 251 -16.92 14.15 -16.44
N ASN A 252 -16.36 13.90 -17.62
CA ASN A 252 -14.90 13.97 -17.81
C ASN A 252 -14.36 15.37 -17.49
N ILE A 253 -15.05 16.43 -17.96
CA ILE A 253 -14.70 17.83 -17.64
C ILE A 253 -14.78 18.06 -16.12
N SER A 254 -15.91 17.69 -15.51
CA SER A 254 -16.13 17.90 -14.07
C SER A 254 -15.11 17.16 -13.21
N ARG A 255 -14.75 15.91 -13.56
CA ARG A 255 -13.70 15.14 -12.88
C ARG A 255 -12.35 15.87 -12.91
N ILE A 256 -11.99 16.44 -14.04
CA ILE A 256 -10.71 17.17 -14.18
C ILE A 256 -10.75 18.48 -13.38
N GLU A 257 -11.85 19.23 -13.46
CA GLU A 257 -12.03 20.47 -12.68
C GLU A 257 -11.98 20.21 -11.16
N ASP A 258 -12.61 19.13 -10.70
CA ASP A 258 -12.56 18.72 -9.30
C ASP A 258 -11.13 18.40 -8.86
N LEU A 259 -10.38 17.62 -9.66
CA LEU A 259 -8.98 17.28 -9.41
C LEU A 259 -8.09 18.53 -9.30
N GLU A 260 -8.26 19.51 -10.20
CA GLU A 260 -7.49 20.76 -10.18
C GLU A 260 -7.79 21.64 -8.98
N GLN A 261 -9.01 21.58 -8.46
CA GLN A 261 -9.40 22.34 -7.27
C GLN A 261 -9.07 21.63 -5.96
N MET A 262 -8.68 20.34 -5.97
CA MET A 262 -8.46 19.54 -4.76
C MET A 262 -7.44 20.19 -3.82
N ALA A 263 -6.29 20.65 -4.35
CA ALA A 263 -5.24 21.24 -3.54
C ALA A 263 -5.69 22.52 -2.81
N THR A 264 -6.36 23.42 -3.55
CA THR A 264 -6.91 24.67 -3.00
C THR A 264 -7.96 24.38 -1.93
N LYS A 265 -8.93 23.53 -2.23
CA LYS A 265 -9.97 23.15 -1.27
C LYS A 265 -9.38 22.48 -0.03
N ALA A 266 -8.37 21.61 -0.18
CA ALA A 266 -7.71 20.94 0.93
C ALA A 266 -6.94 21.92 1.82
N HIS A 267 -6.23 22.90 1.24
CA HIS A 267 -5.56 23.96 1.99
C HIS A 267 -6.54 24.77 2.87
N GLU A 268 -7.74 25.03 2.36
CA GLU A 268 -8.76 25.79 3.09
C GLU A 268 -9.47 24.98 4.18
N THR A 269 -9.54 23.66 4.03
CA THR A 269 -10.45 22.82 4.83
C THR A 269 -9.78 21.77 5.71
N ILE A 270 -8.54 21.35 5.39
CA ILE A 270 -7.86 20.22 6.05
C ILE A 270 -6.68 20.69 6.90
N TRP A 271 -6.64 20.19 8.15
CA TRP A 271 -5.48 20.29 9.02
C TRP A 271 -4.63 19.02 8.91
N PHE A 272 -3.49 19.11 8.22
CA PHE A 272 -2.62 17.96 7.98
C PHE A 272 -1.82 17.55 9.23
N PRO A 273 -1.72 16.25 9.55
CA PRO A 273 -0.89 15.76 10.65
C PRO A 273 0.60 15.94 10.34
N PHE A 274 1.41 16.18 11.38
CA PHE A 274 2.87 16.35 11.28
C PHE A 274 3.33 17.36 10.21
N THR A 275 2.52 18.38 9.94
CA THR A 275 2.79 19.37 8.90
C THR A 275 2.65 20.78 9.48
N GLN A 276 3.67 21.62 9.29
CA GLN A 276 3.61 23.02 9.69
C GLN A 276 2.73 23.80 8.70
N MET A 277 1.48 24.05 9.07
CA MET A 277 0.47 24.67 8.21
C MET A 277 0.89 26.04 7.66
N LYS A 278 1.77 26.80 8.35
CA LYS A 278 2.34 28.05 7.82
C LYS A 278 3.11 27.87 6.49
N HIS A 279 3.65 26.68 6.25
CA HIS A 279 4.42 26.37 5.05
C HIS A 279 3.61 25.57 4.02
N VAL A 280 2.35 25.23 4.32
CA VAL A 280 1.47 24.56 3.37
C VAL A 280 0.86 25.61 2.45
N SER A 281 0.84 25.32 1.16
CA SER A 281 0.11 26.09 0.15
C SER A 281 -0.52 25.12 -0.85
N PRO A 282 -1.49 25.56 -1.66
CA PRO A 282 -2.01 24.72 -2.74
C PRO A 282 -0.90 24.14 -3.64
N ASP A 283 0.21 24.88 -3.84
CA ASP A 283 1.33 24.48 -4.70
C ASP A 283 2.17 23.31 -4.15
N ASN A 284 2.01 22.93 -2.88
CA ASN A 284 2.77 21.82 -2.28
C ASN A 284 1.89 20.70 -1.71
N ILE A 285 0.57 20.79 -1.94
CA ILE A 285 -0.36 19.68 -1.75
C ILE A 285 -0.38 18.90 -3.06
N LEU A 286 -0.19 17.57 -2.99
CA LEU A 286 -0.21 16.68 -4.15
C LEU A 286 -1.59 16.02 -4.28
N PRO A 287 -2.42 16.39 -5.25
CA PRO A 287 -3.69 15.69 -5.49
C PRO A 287 -3.43 14.27 -5.99
N ILE A 288 -4.13 13.29 -5.42
CA ILE A 288 -4.10 11.88 -5.81
C ILE A 288 -5.50 11.50 -6.30
N ASP A 289 -5.62 11.14 -7.58
CA ASP A 289 -6.89 10.66 -8.17
C ASP A 289 -7.17 9.22 -7.73
N SER A 290 -6.16 8.36 -7.83
CA SER A 290 -6.28 6.94 -7.53
C SER A 290 -4.92 6.29 -7.27
N ALA A 291 -4.96 5.04 -6.81
CA ALA A 291 -3.77 4.24 -6.55
C ALA A 291 -4.01 2.79 -6.97
N TYR A 292 -2.96 2.12 -7.48
CA TYR A 292 -2.96 0.69 -7.80
C TYR A 292 -1.54 0.12 -7.78
N GLY A 293 -1.36 -1.05 -7.13
CA GLY A 293 -0.02 -1.61 -6.93
C GLY A 293 0.84 -0.64 -6.10
N ASP A 294 2.03 -0.32 -6.59
CA ASP A 294 2.95 0.61 -5.89
C ASP A 294 2.82 2.08 -6.34
N TYR A 295 1.84 2.41 -7.19
CA TYR A 295 1.76 3.71 -7.85
C TYR A 295 0.45 4.44 -7.56
N PHE A 296 0.58 5.73 -7.31
CA PHE A 296 -0.47 6.74 -7.39
C PHE A 296 -0.63 7.24 -8.84
N GLN A 297 -1.81 7.77 -9.15
CA GLN A 297 -2.04 8.68 -10.26
C GLN A 297 -2.24 10.08 -9.68
N THR A 298 -1.27 10.97 -9.90
CA THR A 298 -1.23 12.28 -9.25
C THR A 298 -1.34 13.42 -10.24
N LEU A 299 -1.89 14.55 -9.79
CA LEU A 299 -1.88 15.78 -10.57
C LEU A 299 -0.56 16.51 -10.33
N PRO A 300 0.28 16.77 -11.35
CA PRO A 300 1.52 17.51 -11.17
C PRO A 300 1.25 18.96 -10.74
N ASN A 301 2.04 19.49 -9.83
CA ASN A 301 1.92 20.89 -9.41
C ASN A 301 2.37 21.81 -10.55
N THR A 302 1.48 22.69 -11.01
CA THR A 302 1.68 23.59 -12.15
C THR A 302 2.63 24.77 -11.86
N SER A 303 3.03 24.95 -10.60
CA SER A 303 3.66 26.18 -10.11
C SER A 303 5.18 26.09 -9.93
N ALA A 304 5.79 24.91 -10.14
CA ALA A 304 7.24 24.76 -10.14
C ALA A 304 7.83 25.26 -11.47
N GLY A 305 7.93 26.59 -11.60
CA GLY A 305 8.86 27.27 -12.50
C GLY A 305 8.65 27.06 -14.00
N GLU A 306 7.61 27.68 -14.58
CA GLU A 306 7.70 28.36 -15.88
C GLU A 306 6.42 29.17 -16.12
N SER A 307 6.49 30.47 -15.85
CA SER A 307 5.54 31.48 -16.31
C SER A 307 5.78 31.78 -17.80
N THR A 308 5.63 30.77 -18.64
CA THR A 308 5.55 30.92 -20.10
C THR A 308 4.28 30.22 -20.57
N PRO A 309 3.27 30.96 -21.10
CA PRO A 309 2.03 30.39 -21.62
C PRO A 309 2.20 29.51 -22.88
N GLN A 310 3.42 29.14 -23.23
CA GLN A 310 3.78 28.42 -24.44
C GLN A 310 4.58 27.17 -24.05
N LYS A 311 3.97 25.99 -24.28
CA LYS A 311 4.48 24.61 -24.12
C LYS A 311 4.22 23.88 -22.79
N ARG A 312 2.96 23.51 -22.54
CA ARG A 312 2.64 22.15 -22.06
C ARG A 312 1.44 21.59 -22.83
N SER A 313 1.70 21.13 -24.04
CA SER A 313 0.79 20.31 -24.85
C SER A 313 0.70 18.88 -24.30
N LYS A 314 0.38 18.71 -23.01
CA LYS A 314 0.09 17.39 -22.45
C LYS A 314 -1.40 17.29 -22.20
N ASP A 315 -2.06 16.65 -23.15
CA ASP A 315 -3.49 16.37 -23.04
C ASP A 315 -3.79 15.35 -21.92
N ASN A 316 -2.80 14.54 -21.49
CA ASN A 316 -2.90 13.70 -20.30
C ASN A 316 -2.65 14.51 -19.02
N VAL A 317 -3.61 14.45 -18.10
CA VAL A 317 -3.66 15.30 -16.90
C VAL A 317 -2.84 14.73 -15.73
N LEU A 318 -2.77 13.40 -15.60
CA LEU A 318 -2.20 12.75 -14.42
C LEU A 318 -0.85 12.09 -14.72
N THR A 319 0.01 12.03 -13.71
CA THR A 319 1.33 11.40 -13.76
C THR A 319 1.40 10.21 -12.79
N PRO A 320 1.87 9.03 -13.24
CA PRO A 320 2.15 7.92 -12.35
C PRO A 320 3.23 8.31 -11.35
N THR A 321 2.98 8.10 -10.06
CA THR A 321 3.92 8.43 -9.00
C THR A 321 4.09 7.24 -8.07
N LEU A 322 5.30 6.68 -7.97
CA LEU A 322 5.62 5.62 -7.03
C LEU A 322 5.39 6.10 -5.59
N ASP A 323 4.65 5.33 -4.80
CA ASP A 323 4.54 5.52 -3.35
C ASP A 323 5.79 4.96 -2.65
N GLY A 324 6.90 5.70 -2.76
CA GLY A 324 8.15 5.35 -2.08
C GLY A 324 8.02 5.35 -0.55
N SER A 325 7.03 6.05 -0.02
CA SER A 325 6.79 6.10 1.43
C SER A 325 6.02 4.90 1.98
N GLY A 326 5.49 4.04 1.11
CA GLY A 326 4.55 2.97 1.47
C GLY A 326 3.34 3.50 2.26
N SER A 327 2.87 4.71 1.94
CA SER A 327 1.80 5.45 2.62
C SER A 327 1.92 5.35 4.14
N TRP A 328 3.04 5.87 4.66
CA TRP A 328 3.42 5.75 6.06
C TRP A 328 3.64 4.31 6.52
N TRP A 329 4.34 3.56 5.67
CA TRP A 329 4.84 2.21 5.93
C TRP A 329 3.73 1.15 6.12
N THR A 330 2.50 1.47 5.67
CA THR A 330 1.31 0.63 5.76
C THR A 330 1.14 -0.33 4.58
N GLN A 331 1.66 0.04 3.40
CA GLN A 331 1.43 -0.70 2.17
C GLN A 331 2.08 -2.09 2.18
N GLY A 332 1.25 -3.10 1.93
CA GLY A 332 1.58 -4.53 1.93
C GLY A 332 1.53 -5.15 0.54
N LEU A 333 0.36 -5.61 0.08
CA LEU A 333 0.13 -6.14 -1.28
C LEU A 333 -0.07 -5.06 -2.36
N GLY A 334 0.25 -3.81 -2.03
CA GLY A 334 0.02 -2.64 -2.89
C GLY A 334 -1.42 -2.11 -2.82
N HIS A 335 -1.58 -0.91 -3.36
CA HIS A 335 -2.84 -0.16 -3.41
C HIS A 335 -3.90 -0.86 -4.28
N GLY A 336 -5.17 -0.71 -3.89
CA GLY A 336 -6.30 -1.16 -4.70
C GLY A 336 -6.35 -2.66 -4.97
N ASN A 337 -5.77 -3.49 -4.09
CA ASN A 337 -5.71 -4.94 -4.25
C ASN A 337 -7.13 -5.58 -4.22
N PRO A 338 -7.58 -6.25 -5.30
CA PRO A 338 -8.94 -6.80 -5.38
C PRO A 338 -9.27 -7.83 -4.29
N ALA A 339 -8.29 -8.62 -3.84
CA ALA A 339 -8.52 -9.62 -2.81
C ALA A 339 -8.81 -8.98 -1.44
N LEU A 340 -8.13 -7.88 -1.11
CA LEU A 340 -8.40 -7.13 0.12
C LEU A 340 -9.75 -6.40 0.06
N SER A 341 -10.08 -5.78 -1.08
CA SER A 341 -11.40 -5.15 -1.30
C SER A 341 -12.54 -6.16 -1.15
N LEU A 342 -12.40 -7.35 -1.74
CA LEU A 342 -13.40 -8.42 -1.62
C LEU A 342 -13.51 -8.94 -0.17
N ALA A 343 -12.40 -9.09 0.54
CA ALA A 343 -12.40 -9.47 1.95
C ALA A 343 -13.14 -8.44 2.82
N ALA A 344 -12.88 -7.15 2.59
CA ALA A 344 -13.56 -6.07 3.29
C ALA A 344 -15.07 -6.05 2.98
N ALA A 345 -15.45 -6.14 1.70
CA ALA A 345 -16.85 -6.15 1.28
C ALA A 345 -17.61 -7.35 1.86
N TYR A 346 -17.02 -8.55 1.80
CA TYR A 346 -17.59 -9.76 2.38
C TYR A 346 -17.82 -9.62 3.89
N ALA A 347 -16.81 -9.17 4.64
CA ALA A 347 -16.93 -9.00 6.08
C ALA A 347 -17.93 -7.90 6.45
N SER A 348 -17.99 -6.83 5.67
CA SER A 348 -18.94 -5.73 5.86
C SER A 348 -20.38 -6.21 5.66
N GLY A 349 -20.66 -6.92 4.57
CA GLY A 349 -21.99 -7.47 4.29
C GLY A 349 -22.41 -8.56 5.28
N ARG A 350 -21.46 -9.32 5.84
CA ARG A 350 -21.74 -10.40 6.79
C ARG A 350 -21.90 -9.93 8.24
N TYR A 351 -21.12 -8.94 8.67
CA TYR A 351 -21.01 -8.57 10.10
C TYR A 351 -21.24 -7.09 10.38
N GLY A 352 -20.91 -6.20 9.45
CA GLY A 352 -20.72 -4.78 9.77
C GLY A 352 -19.75 -4.62 10.95
N HIS A 353 -20.21 -3.93 12.00
CA HIS A 353 -19.55 -3.90 13.29
C HIS A 353 -20.39 -4.62 14.35
N CYS A 354 -19.78 -5.55 15.07
CA CYS A 354 -20.35 -6.23 16.23
C CYS A 354 -19.49 -5.91 17.45
N ILE A 355 -20.11 -5.72 18.61
CA ILE A 355 -19.40 -5.61 19.89
C ILE A 355 -18.47 -6.82 20.07
N PHE A 356 -17.29 -6.61 20.68
CA PHE A 356 -16.29 -7.66 20.94
C PHE A 356 -16.16 -8.04 22.43
N ALA A 357 -16.63 -7.17 23.34
CA ALA A 357 -16.58 -7.45 24.77
C ALA A 357 -17.43 -8.68 25.13
N SER A 358 -16.77 -9.77 25.53
CA SER A 358 -17.40 -11.07 25.82
C SER A 358 -18.17 -11.70 24.66
N THR A 359 -17.78 -11.38 23.43
CA THR A 359 -18.35 -11.93 22.19
C THR A 359 -17.21 -12.29 21.23
N ILE A 360 -17.49 -13.11 20.23
CA ILE A 360 -16.49 -13.52 19.25
C ILE A 360 -17.11 -13.73 17.88
N HIS A 361 -16.36 -13.37 16.83
CA HIS A 361 -16.70 -13.66 15.45
C HIS A 361 -15.54 -14.34 14.73
N SER A 362 -15.86 -15.08 13.66
CA SER A 362 -14.90 -15.94 12.97
C SER A 362 -13.64 -15.21 12.47
N PRO A 363 -13.71 -13.98 11.90
CA PRO A 363 -12.51 -13.28 11.44
C PRO A 363 -11.47 -13.03 12.55
N ALA A 364 -11.90 -12.53 13.72
CA ALA A 364 -11.00 -12.26 14.83
C ALA A 364 -10.35 -13.56 15.33
N LEU A 365 -11.15 -14.60 15.63
CA LEU A 365 -10.59 -15.88 16.11
C LEU A 365 -9.60 -16.49 15.12
N LYS A 366 -9.91 -16.48 13.82
CA LYS A 366 -9.00 -16.98 12.77
C LYS A 366 -7.72 -16.15 12.69
N LEU A 367 -7.82 -14.83 12.78
CA LEU A 367 -6.66 -13.94 12.80
C LEU A 367 -5.78 -14.19 14.03
N ALA A 368 -6.37 -14.32 15.23
CA ALA A 368 -5.63 -14.64 16.46
C ALA A 368 -4.82 -15.93 16.30
N ASN A 369 -5.48 -17.01 15.87
CA ASN A 369 -4.83 -18.30 15.64
C ASN A 369 -3.73 -18.22 14.56
N HIS A 370 -3.99 -17.47 13.49
CA HIS A 370 -3.02 -17.26 12.42
C HIS A 370 -1.77 -16.53 12.92
N LEU A 371 -1.92 -15.44 13.68
CA LEU A 371 -0.79 -14.67 14.22
C LEU A 371 0.02 -15.51 15.21
N LEU A 372 -0.63 -16.16 16.18
CA LEU A 372 0.04 -17.02 17.17
C LEU A 372 0.83 -18.17 16.51
N THR A 373 0.28 -18.76 15.45
CA THR A 373 0.96 -19.84 14.71
C THR A 373 2.18 -19.33 13.94
N ASN A 374 2.06 -18.20 13.22
CA ASN A 374 3.09 -17.77 12.27
C ASN A 374 4.23 -16.95 12.88
N ILE A 375 4.03 -16.34 14.05
CA ILE A 375 5.12 -15.66 14.78
C ILE A 375 6.19 -16.65 15.26
N LYS A 376 5.83 -17.93 15.46
CA LYS A 376 6.73 -18.99 15.94
C LYS A 376 7.41 -18.65 17.28
N ASN A 377 6.74 -17.89 18.15
CA ASN A 377 7.18 -17.65 19.52
C ASN A 377 6.36 -18.54 20.47
N PRO A 378 6.96 -19.56 21.10
CA PRO A 378 6.22 -20.48 21.96
C PRO A 378 5.70 -19.85 23.26
N ARG A 379 6.12 -18.61 23.58
CA ARG A 379 5.68 -17.89 24.77
C ARG A 379 4.29 -17.26 24.59
N LEU A 380 3.98 -16.79 23.38
CA LEU A 380 2.76 -16.01 23.11
C LEU A 380 1.55 -16.93 22.99
N SER A 381 0.48 -16.62 23.72
CA SER A 381 -0.74 -17.45 23.79
C SER A 381 -2.04 -16.65 23.78
N ARG A 382 -1.97 -15.31 23.84
CA ARG A 382 -3.12 -14.40 23.90
C ARG A 382 -2.99 -13.29 22.88
N VAL A 383 -4.13 -12.80 22.38
CA VAL A 383 -4.23 -11.67 21.44
C VAL A 383 -5.23 -10.67 21.99
N PHE A 384 -4.81 -9.41 22.09
CA PHE A 384 -5.67 -8.27 22.37
C PHE A 384 -5.80 -7.41 21.11
N TYR A 385 -7.00 -6.86 20.85
CA TYR A 385 -7.26 -6.02 19.67
C TYR A 385 -7.42 -4.56 20.06
N SER A 386 -6.77 -3.67 19.30
CA SER A 386 -6.94 -2.22 19.42
C SER A 386 -6.94 -1.57 18.02
N ASP A 387 -6.98 -0.24 17.95
CA ASP A 387 -7.27 0.46 16.70
C ASP A 387 -6.01 0.78 15.89
N ASN A 388 -4.89 1.13 16.54
CA ASN A 388 -3.64 1.48 15.89
C ASN A 388 -2.40 1.16 16.74
N GLY A 389 -1.21 1.44 16.20
CA GLY A 389 0.06 1.16 16.87
C GLY A 389 0.20 1.84 18.23
N SER A 390 -0.16 3.13 18.35
CA SER A 390 -0.09 3.88 19.61
C SER A 390 -0.96 3.25 20.69
N THR A 391 -2.20 2.89 20.36
CA THR A 391 -3.11 2.22 21.31
C THR A 391 -2.61 0.82 21.67
N GLY A 392 -2.01 0.10 20.71
CA GLY A 392 -1.40 -1.21 20.94
C GLY A 392 -0.21 -1.15 21.90
N MET A 393 0.61 -0.11 21.79
CA MET A 393 1.74 0.13 22.69
C MET A 393 1.30 0.55 24.09
N GLU A 394 0.21 1.33 24.22
CA GLU A 394 -0.39 1.60 25.53
C GLU A 394 -0.96 0.35 26.20
N VAL A 395 -1.58 -0.55 25.42
CA VAL A 395 -2.00 -1.87 25.91
C VAL A 395 -0.78 -2.67 26.37
N ALA A 396 0.27 -2.72 25.56
CA ALA A 396 1.48 -3.49 25.84
C ALA A 396 2.20 -3.02 27.12
N VAL A 397 2.35 -1.70 27.32
CA VAL A 397 3.00 -1.18 28.53
C VAL A 397 2.13 -1.41 29.76
N LYS A 398 0.80 -1.28 29.68
CA LYS A 398 -0.11 -1.63 30.80
C LYS A 398 0.06 -3.10 31.19
N MET A 399 0.13 -4.00 30.20
CA MET A 399 0.40 -5.42 30.40
C MET A 399 1.72 -5.67 31.13
N ALA A 400 2.82 -5.10 30.63
CA ALA A 400 4.15 -5.31 31.22
C ALA A 400 4.27 -4.73 32.65
N LEU A 401 3.85 -3.48 32.86
CA LEU A 401 3.96 -2.83 34.17
C LEU A 401 3.13 -3.53 35.24
N THR A 402 1.93 -4.03 34.89
CA THR A 402 1.09 -4.77 35.83
C THR A 402 1.73 -6.11 36.20
N ALA A 403 2.22 -6.86 35.22
CA ALA A 403 2.91 -8.13 35.46
C ALA A 403 4.16 -7.95 36.34
N ALA A 404 5.01 -6.96 36.02
CA ALA A 404 6.18 -6.63 36.82
C ALA A 404 5.79 -6.17 38.24
N SER A 405 4.77 -5.31 38.36
CA SER A 405 4.30 -4.81 39.67
C SER A 405 3.77 -5.91 40.57
N LYS A 406 3.05 -6.92 40.03
CA LYS A 406 2.57 -8.06 40.80
C LYS A 406 3.73 -8.97 41.19
N HIS A 407 4.60 -9.31 40.24
CA HIS A 407 5.75 -10.19 40.46
C HIS A 407 6.69 -9.65 41.54
N TYR A 408 7.02 -8.36 41.49
CA TYR A 408 7.90 -7.69 42.46
C TYR A 408 7.18 -7.11 43.68
N ARG A 409 5.86 -7.34 43.80
CA ARG A 409 5.02 -6.86 44.91
C ARG A 409 5.15 -5.35 45.17
N TRP A 410 5.27 -4.55 44.12
CA TRP A 410 5.22 -3.08 44.21
C TRP A 410 3.82 -2.56 44.60
N GLY A 411 2.84 -3.45 44.71
CA GLY A 411 1.42 -3.13 44.81
C GLY A 411 0.94 -2.40 46.07
N ASN A 412 1.74 -2.37 47.13
CA ASN A 412 1.35 -1.76 48.41
C ASN A 412 1.79 -0.29 48.56
N CYS A 413 2.49 0.28 47.56
CA CYS A 413 2.98 1.65 47.59
C CYS A 413 2.58 2.37 46.30
N GLU A 414 1.55 3.23 46.39
CA GLU A 414 0.99 3.96 45.25
C GLU A 414 2.04 4.86 44.57
N ASP A 415 2.90 5.50 45.37
CA ASP A 415 3.99 6.34 44.87
C ASP A 415 5.07 5.53 44.14
N ALA A 416 5.31 4.28 44.55
CA ALA A 416 6.25 3.41 43.86
C ALA A 416 5.74 3.01 42.47
N ARG A 417 4.43 2.78 42.31
CA ARG A 417 3.81 2.46 41.01
C ARG A 417 3.91 3.63 40.03
N LYS A 418 3.69 4.87 40.50
CA LYS A 418 3.70 6.08 39.65
C LYS A 418 5.10 6.46 39.11
N ARG A 419 6.17 5.86 39.66
CA ARG A 419 7.57 6.15 39.33
C ARG A 419 8.28 5.02 38.56
N VAL A 420 7.56 3.98 38.15
CA VAL A 420 8.14 2.91 37.31
C VAL A 420 8.27 3.42 35.88
N GLY A 421 9.48 3.44 35.35
CA GLY A 421 9.79 3.74 33.96
C GLY A 421 9.99 2.48 33.12
N ILE A 422 10.46 2.68 31.90
CA ILE A 422 10.82 1.62 30.96
C ILE A 422 12.29 1.75 30.54
N ILE A 423 12.85 0.69 29.98
CA ILE A 423 14.15 0.71 29.32
C ILE A 423 13.91 0.66 27.82
N GLY A 424 14.52 1.56 27.07
CA GLY A 424 14.39 1.61 25.62
C GLY A 424 15.65 2.12 24.93
N LEU A 425 15.51 2.48 23.66
CA LEU A 425 16.59 2.94 22.80
C LEU A 425 16.38 4.40 22.41
N LYS A 426 17.46 5.16 22.29
CA LYS A 426 17.43 6.51 21.72
C LYS A 426 16.96 6.47 20.28
N GLY A 427 16.14 7.42 19.88
CA GLY A 427 15.48 7.47 18.57
C GLY A 427 14.30 6.48 18.40
N SER A 428 13.89 5.73 19.43
CA SER A 428 12.74 4.84 19.30
C SER A 428 11.43 5.62 19.22
N TYR A 429 10.45 5.06 18.51
CA TYR A 429 9.13 5.63 18.33
C TYR A 429 8.05 4.57 18.52
N HIS A 430 7.08 4.86 19.39
CA HIS A 430 6.03 3.91 19.76
C HIS A 430 4.61 4.44 19.56
N GLY A 431 4.48 5.66 18.99
CA GLY A 431 3.20 6.30 18.71
C GLY A 431 2.96 7.61 19.47
N ASP A 432 1.84 8.27 19.14
CA ASP A 432 1.59 9.67 19.48
C ASP A 432 0.54 9.88 20.59
N THR A 433 -0.01 8.81 21.16
CA THR A 433 -0.82 8.96 22.38
C THR A 433 0.11 9.18 23.56
N ILE A 434 -0.35 9.89 24.60
CA ILE A 434 0.51 10.31 25.72
C ILE A 434 1.24 9.13 26.37
N GLY A 435 0.56 7.98 26.54
CA GLY A 435 1.18 6.80 27.12
C GLY A 435 2.26 6.21 26.22
N ALA A 436 2.06 6.24 24.90
CA ALA A 436 3.04 5.78 23.91
C ALA A 436 4.24 6.74 23.78
N MET A 437 4.01 8.06 23.79
CA MET A 437 5.06 9.08 23.78
C MET A 437 5.99 8.93 24.99
N ASP A 438 5.46 8.65 26.17
CA ASP A 438 6.23 8.41 27.39
C ASP A 438 7.15 7.17 27.31
N LEU A 439 6.99 6.31 26.30
CA LEU A 439 7.86 5.17 25.99
C LEU A 439 9.03 5.52 25.07
N SER A 440 9.23 6.79 24.73
CA SER A 440 10.34 7.27 23.92
C SER A 440 11.12 8.37 24.62
N GLU A 441 12.38 8.56 24.21
CA GLU A 441 13.18 9.71 24.63
C GLU A 441 12.63 11.04 24.10
N GLY A 442 13.14 12.15 24.64
CA GLY A 442 12.80 13.48 24.18
C GLY A 442 13.20 13.66 22.71
N SER A 443 12.27 14.08 21.87
CA SER A 443 12.47 14.34 20.46
C SER A 443 11.53 15.43 19.94
N VAL A 444 11.69 15.78 18.66
CA VAL A 444 10.80 16.69 17.93
C VAL A 444 9.32 16.28 17.95
N TYR A 445 9.03 14.99 18.19
CA TYR A 445 7.68 14.44 18.19
C TYR A 445 6.95 14.65 19.52
N ASN A 446 7.66 14.76 20.65
CA ASN A 446 7.06 14.67 21.99
C ASN A 446 7.49 15.76 22.99
N GLU A 447 8.67 16.38 22.84
CA GLU A 447 9.19 17.35 23.84
C GLU A 447 8.30 18.59 24.02
N LYS A 448 7.60 19.00 22.96
CA LYS A 448 6.69 20.15 22.99
C LYS A 448 5.27 19.78 23.44
N VAL A 449 5.00 18.49 23.69
CA VAL A 449 3.68 18.04 24.15
C VAL A 449 3.58 18.26 25.65
N HIS A 450 2.63 19.09 26.09
CA HIS A 450 2.51 19.59 27.46
C HIS A 450 2.52 18.52 28.57
N TRP A 451 2.09 17.29 28.27
CA TRP A 451 2.02 16.19 29.26
C TRP A 451 3.11 15.13 29.11
N TYR A 452 3.98 15.25 28.11
CA TYR A 452 5.10 14.35 27.93
C TYR A 452 6.06 14.44 29.11
N LYS A 453 6.53 13.29 29.61
CA LYS A 453 7.52 13.21 30.69
C LYS A 453 8.77 12.44 30.34
N GLY A 454 8.70 11.53 29.36
CA GLY A 454 9.81 10.63 29.03
C GLY A 454 10.15 9.71 30.19
N ARG A 455 9.45 8.59 30.31
CA ARG A 455 9.50 7.74 31.51
C ARG A 455 10.45 6.56 31.35
N GLY A 456 11.73 6.82 31.14
CA GLY A 456 12.65 5.71 30.93
C GLY A 456 14.14 6.01 30.96
N LEU A 457 14.90 4.94 30.75
CA LEU A 457 16.33 4.94 30.46
C LEU A 457 16.50 4.60 28.97
N TRP A 458 17.23 5.43 28.24
CA TRP A 458 17.41 5.32 26.79
C TRP A 458 18.86 5.04 26.45
N PHE A 459 19.12 3.87 25.87
CA PHE A 459 20.45 3.49 25.40
C PHE A 459 20.75 4.09 24.05
N ASP A 460 21.96 4.62 23.88
CA ASP A 460 22.47 4.97 22.56
C ASP A 460 22.46 3.74 21.64
N VAL A 461 22.14 3.96 20.36
CA VAL A 461 21.98 2.89 19.37
C VAL A 461 23.28 2.71 18.58
N PRO A 462 23.98 1.57 18.70
CA PRO A 462 25.01 1.20 17.75
C PRO A 462 24.36 0.91 16.40
N LYS A 463 24.81 1.59 15.35
CA LYS A 463 24.21 1.55 14.02
C LYS A 463 25.00 0.63 13.10
N VAL A 464 24.32 -0.03 12.17
CA VAL A 464 24.94 -0.85 11.13
C VAL A 464 24.42 -0.42 9.77
N TRP A 465 25.32 -0.09 8.86
CA TRP A 465 24.96 0.20 7.48
C TRP A 465 26.10 -0.13 6.52
N MET A 466 25.81 -0.17 5.22
CA MET A 466 26.83 -0.33 4.20
C MET A 466 27.50 1.00 3.90
N LYS A 467 28.84 1.01 3.94
CA LYS A 467 29.71 2.11 3.51
C LYS A 467 30.93 1.52 2.78
N ASP A 468 31.26 2.06 1.62
CA ASP A 468 32.40 1.61 0.79
C ASP A 468 32.37 0.08 0.53
N GLY A 469 31.18 -0.43 0.19
CA GLY A 469 30.93 -1.83 -0.13
C GLY A 469 31.00 -2.81 1.05
N LYS A 470 31.16 -2.34 2.28
CA LYS A 470 31.17 -3.17 3.50
C LYS A 470 30.11 -2.75 4.49
N TRP A 471 29.56 -3.71 5.23
CA TRP A 471 28.73 -3.43 6.39
C TRP A 471 29.61 -3.07 7.57
N VAL A 472 29.38 -1.91 8.17
CA VAL A 472 30.21 -1.37 9.23
C VAL A 472 29.34 -1.04 10.44
N VAL A 473 29.84 -1.38 11.63
CA VAL A 473 29.19 -1.01 12.89
C VAL A 473 29.76 0.32 13.38
N TYR A 474 28.88 1.24 13.78
CA TYR A 474 29.21 2.52 14.39
C TYR A 474 28.62 2.59 15.80
N ASP A 475 29.33 3.22 16.72
CA ASP A 475 28.79 3.48 18.05
C ASP A 475 27.79 4.65 18.05
N GLY A 476 27.22 4.96 19.23
CA GLY A 476 26.26 6.05 19.39
C GLY A 476 26.83 7.45 19.09
N THR A 477 28.15 7.61 19.04
CA THR A 477 28.83 8.86 18.69
C THR A 477 29.13 8.98 17.19
N GLY A 478 28.87 7.91 16.42
CA GLY A 478 29.21 7.83 15.00
C GLY A 478 30.64 7.37 14.74
N GLN A 479 31.38 6.91 15.76
CA GLN A 479 32.71 6.35 15.54
C GLN A 479 32.61 4.90 15.08
N LYS A 480 33.43 4.55 14.08
CA LYS A 480 33.53 3.18 13.57
C LYS A 480 34.04 2.24 14.66
N ILE A 481 33.33 1.13 14.85
CA ILE A 481 33.74 0.00 15.67
C ILE A 481 34.51 -0.99 14.78
N GLU A 482 35.47 -1.73 15.33
CA GLU A 482 36.37 -2.64 14.59
C GLU A 482 35.68 -3.80 13.81
N GLU A 483 34.37 -4.03 13.96
CA GLU A 483 33.67 -5.10 13.22
C GLU A 483 33.16 -4.60 11.85
N THR A 484 33.58 -5.27 10.78
CA THR A 484 33.07 -5.08 9.41
C THR A 484 32.70 -6.42 8.78
N PHE A 485 31.67 -6.43 7.92
CA PHE A 485 31.17 -7.63 7.26
C PHE A 485 31.03 -7.42 5.75
N ASP A 486 31.28 -8.48 4.98
CA ASP A 486 31.12 -8.44 3.53
C ASP A 486 29.67 -8.81 3.12
N GLU A 487 28.99 -9.64 3.91
CA GLU A 487 27.59 -10.03 3.66
C GLU A 487 26.64 -9.53 4.76
N LEU A 488 25.40 -9.21 4.36
CA LEU A 488 24.36 -8.73 5.28
C LEU A 488 23.94 -9.81 6.30
N GLU A 489 24.00 -11.08 5.91
CA GLU A 489 23.65 -12.22 6.77
C GLU A 489 24.56 -12.32 8.01
N ASP A 490 25.83 -11.93 7.88
CA ASP A 490 26.83 -12.05 8.95
C ASP A 490 26.52 -11.14 10.14
N ILE A 491 25.86 -10.00 9.90
CA ILE A 491 25.41 -9.07 10.95
C ILE A 491 24.46 -9.78 11.93
N PHE A 492 23.63 -10.69 11.43
CA PHE A 492 22.63 -11.41 12.23
C PHE A 492 23.17 -12.71 12.85
N SER A 493 24.40 -13.11 12.51
CA SER A 493 24.99 -14.39 12.91
C SER A 493 24.97 -14.60 14.43
N TRP A 494 24.61 -15.81 14.85
CA TRP A 494 24.66 -16.19 16.26
C TRP A 494 26.10 -16.21 16.79
N GLN A 495 27.09 -16.45 15.92
CA GLN A 495 28.51 -16.51 16.29
C GLN A 495 29.01 -15.18 16.89
N ARG A 496 28.40 -14.05 16.54
CA ARG A 496 28.74 -12.74 17.13
C ARG A 496 28.49 -12.67 18.64
N SER A 497 27.71 -13.59 19.20
CA SER A 497 27.44 -13.66 20.65
C SER A 497 28.68 -14.01 21.49
N THR A 498 29.79 -14.43 20.87
CA THR A 498 31.08 -14.65 21.56
C THR A 498 32.13 -13.58 21.22
N SER A 499 31.77 -12.54 20.46
CA SER A 499 32.72 -11.54 19.97
C SER A 499 33.25 -10.61 21.08
N LYS A 500 34.34 -9.90 20.78
CA LYS A 500 34.86 -8.84 21.67
C LYS A 500 33.86 -7.70 21.82
N LEU A 501 33.10 -7.38 20.76
CA LEU A 501 32.09 -6.34 20.78
C LEU A 501 30.94 -6.68 21.73
N ARG A 502 30.50 -7.96 21.77
CA ARG A 502 29.52 -8.42 22.78
C ARG A 502 29.94 -8.05 24.20
N LYS A 503 31.20 -8.33 24.57
CA LYS A 503 31.72 -8.01 25.91
C LYS A 503 31.77 -6.50 26.17
N LYS A 504 32.08 -5.69 25.15
CA LYS A 504 32.04 -4.22 25.25
C LYS A 504 30.61 -3.73 25.49
N TYR A 505 29.62 -4.23 24.74
CA TYR A 505 28.21 -3.92 24.94
C TYR A 505 27.73 -4.34 26.33
N GLU A 506 28.07 -5.54 26.79
CA GLU A 506 27.71 -6.01 28.12
C GLU A 506 28.23 -5.10 29.23
N LYS A 507 29.53 -4.75 29.17
CA LYS A 507 30.14 -3.81 30.12
C LYS A 507 29.44 -2.45 30.11
N HIS A 508 29.13 -1.92 28.92
CA HIS A 508 28.43 -0.63 28.78
C HIS A 508 27.01 -0.69 29.35
N ILE A 509 26.24 -1.72 28.99
CA ILE A 509 24.86 -1.90 29.44
C ILE A 509 24.81 -2.01 30.96
N LEU A 510 25.63 -2.89 31.56
CA LEU A 510 25.66 -3.05 33.01
C LEU A 510 26.02 -1.74 33.73
N ALA A 511 26.99 -0.99 33.22
CA ALA A 511 27.39 0.29 33.82
C ALA A 511 26.26 1.34 33.79
N GLU A 512 25.48 1.42 32.71
CA GLU A 512 24.32 2.32 32.63
C GLU A 512 23.18 1.87 33.55
N LEU A 513 22.90 0.57 33.62
CA LEU A 513 21.87 0.03 34.52
C LEU A 513 22.22 0.30 35.99
N GLU A 514 23.48 0.09 36.37
CA GLU A 514 23.95 0.38 37.73
C GLU A 514 23.88 1.87 38.06
N ARG A 515 24.23 2.74 37.11
CA ARG A 515 24.11 4.19 37.26
C ARG A 515 22.66 4.62 37.43
N ALA A 516 21.76 4.10 36.61
CA ALA A 516 20.33 4.38 36.69
C ALA A 516 19.73 3.91 38.03
N ARG A 517 20.12 2.70 38.47
CA ARG A 517 19.76 2.18 39.80
C ARG A 517 20.30 3.06 40.93
N GLY A 518 21.54 3.53 40.82
CA GLY A 518 22.15 4.47 41.78
C GLY A 518 21.40 5.80 41.90
N LYS A 519 20.68 6.22 40.84
CA LYS A 519 19.76 7.37 40.85
C LYS A 519 18.36 7.03 41.38
N GLY A 520 18.12 5.80 41.82
CA GLY A 520 16.84 5.34 42.35
C GLY A 520 15.79 5.04 41.28
N MET A 521 16.17 4.90 40.00
CA MET A 521 15.24 4.56 38.93
C MET A 521 14.72 3.12 39.09
N LYS A 522 13.46 2.91 38.74
CA LYS A 522 12.82 1.59 38.71
C LYS A 522 12.23 1.36 37.33
N PHE A 523 12.33 0.13 36.84
CA PHE A 523 11.91 -0.23 35.49
C PHE A 523 10.94 -1.40 35.53
N GLY A 524 9.89 -1.35 34.72
CA GLY A 524 8.89 -2.42 34.63
C GLY A 524 8.87 -3.16 33.29
N ALA A 525 9.61 -2.69 32.29
CA ALA A 525 9.66 -3.30 30.97
C ALA A 525 10.92 -2.90 30.20
N LEU A 526 11.34 -3.75 29.26
CA LEU A 526 12.20 -3.40 28.13
C LEU A 526 11.33 -3.23 26.88
N VAL A 527 11.44 -2.12 26.17
CA VAL A 527 10.70 -1.83 24.94
C VAL A 527 11.68 -1.64 23.78
N LEU A 528 11.49 -2.40 22.70
CA LEU A 528 12.35 -2.38 21.53
C LEU A 528 11.55 -2.31 20.23
N GLU A 529 11.94 -1.43 19.31
CA GLU A 529 11.72 -1.67 17.87
C GLU A 529 12.80 -2.67 17.39
N PRO A 530 12.45 -3.89 16.97
CA PRO A 530 13.46 -4.88 16.61
C PRO A 530 14.15 -4.53 15.29
N VAL A 531 15.49 -4.58 15.25
CA VAL A 531 16.33 -4.37 14.06
C VAL A 531 16.35 -2.92 13.55
N ILE A 532 15.23 -2.35 13.12
CA ILE A 532 15.18 -0.98 12.56
C ILE A 532 14.26 -0.10 13.40
N LEU A 533 14.78 1.03 13.87
CA LEU A 533 14.01 2.11 14.49
C LEU A 533 13.55 3.05 13.38
N GLY A 534 12.24 3.04 13.10
CA GLY A 534 11.68 3.66 11.90
C GLY A 534 11.73 5.19 11.95
N ALA A 535 10.92 5.79 12.83
CA ALA A 535 10.73 7.25 12.86
C ALA A 535 11.97 8.02 13.36
N GLY A 536 12.89 7.33 14.03
CA GLY A 536 14.19 7.85 14.44
C GLY A 536 15.19 8.07 13.30
N GLY A 537 14.81 7.80 12.05
CA GLY A 537 15.66 7.99 10.87
C GLY A 537 16.12 6.69 10.24
N MET A 538 15.27 5.65 10.24
CA MET A 538 15.61 4.31 9.71
C MET A 538 16.91 3.74 10.29
N LEU A 539 17.09 3.90 11.61
CA LEU A 539 18.32 3.48 12.29
C LEU A 539 18.34 1.95 12.37
N PHE A 540 19.22 1.32 11.60
CA PHE A 540 19.47 -0.11 11.71
C PHE A 540 20.37 -0.37 12.92
N CYS A 541 19.74 -0.73 14.04
CA CYS A 541 20.41 -1.08 15.28
C CYS A 541 21.17 -2.40 15.11
N ASP A 542 22.39 -2.47 15.62
CA ASP A 542 23.17 -3.71 15.67
C ASP A 542 22.36 -4.81 16.39
N PRO A 543 21.97 -5.91 15.70
CA PRO A 543 21.22 -7.00 16.30
C PRO A 543 21.94 -7.62 17.52
N LEU A 544 23.28 -7.57 17.53
CA LEU A 544 24.07 -8.03 18.67
C LEU A 544 23.79 -7.20 19.92
N PHE A 545 23.64 -5.88 19.78
CA PHE A 545 23.35 -4.99 20.90
C PHE A 545 21.99 -5.30 21.52
N GLN A 546 20.92 -5.37 20.70
CA GLN A 546 19.57 -5.69 21.18
C GLN A 546 19.52 -7.08 21.84
N ARG A 547 20.17 -8.09 21.24
CA ARG A 547 20.31 -9.43 21.85
C ARG A 547 21.04 -9.38 23.19
N THR A 548 22.05 -8.52 23.32
CA THR A 548 22.81 -8.32 24.56
C THR A 548 21.98 -7.68 25.64
N LEU A 549 21.28 -6.60 25.31
CA LEU A 549 20.38 -5.93 26.22
C LEU A 549 19.30 -6.89 26.72
N THR A 550 18.59 -7.57 25.81
CA THR A 550 17.56 -8.55 26.17
C THR A 550 18.11 -9.68 27.06
N TYR A 551 19.31 -10.17 26.78
CA TYR A 551 19.95 -11.20 27.61
C TYR A 551 20.23 -10.70 29.03
N ILE A 552 20.83 -9.53 29.18
CA ILE A 552 21.15 -8.94 30.50
C ILE A 552 19.86 -8.69 31.28
N ILE A 553 18.86 -8.07 30.64
CA ILE A 553 17.58 -7.79 31.28
C ILE A 553 16.93 -9.05 31.85
N ARG A 554 17.02 -10.18 31.14
CA ARG A 554 16.40 -11.44 31.56
C ARG A 554 17.21 -12.25 32.58
N ASN A 555 18.54 -12.22 32.47
CA ASN A 555 19.40 -13.17 33.19
C ASN A 555 20.21 -12.55 34.32
N MET A 556 20.26 -11.21 34.43
CA MET A 556 21.04 -10.49 35.43
C MET A 556 20.17 -9.48 36.21
N PRO A 557 19.02 -9.90 36.79
CA PRO A 557 18.06 -8.99 37.43
C PRO A 557 18.63 -8.24 38.64
N GLU A 558 19.66 -8.75 39.29
CA GLU A 558 20.33 -8.11 40.43
C GLU A 558 20.92 -6.74 40.08
N HIS A 559 21.37 -6.54 38.85
CA HIS A 559 21.90 -5.25 38.38
C HIS A 559 20.77 -4.22 38.19
N LEU A 560 19.54 -4.67 37.92
CA LEU A 560 18.35 -3.84 37.76
C LEU A 560 17.64 -3.56 39.09
N LEU A 561 17.49 -4.59 39.92
CA LEU A 561 16.56 -4.60 41.05
C LEU A 561 17.26 -4.61 42.41
N GLY A 562 18.59 -4.78 42.45
CA GLY A 562 19.36 -4.95 43.68
C GLY A 562 19.25 -6.36 44.26
N LYS A 563 19.71 -6.56 45.51
CA LYS A 563 19.51 -7.82 46.24
C LYS A 563 18.02 -7.99 46.55
N VAL A 564 17.32 -8.76 45.74
CA VAL A 564 15.91 -9.09 45.96
C VAL A 564 15.83 -10.14 47.07
N ASN A 565 15.52 -9.74 48.30
CA ASN A 565 15.21 -10.65 49.40
C ASN A 565 13.77 -11.18 49.24
N ASN A 566 13.51 -12.09 48.29
CA ASN A 566 12.28 -12.87 48.31
C ASN A 566 12.41 -14.22 47.57
N PRO A 567 11.86 -15.34 48.12
CA PRO A 567 12.15 -16.71 47.66
C PRO A 567 11.47 -17.14 46.35
N SER A 568 10.70 -16.26 45.70
CA SER A 568 9.99 -16.59 44.45
C SER A 568 10.88 -16.49 43.20
N THR A 569 12.19 -16.27 43.35
CA THR A 569 13.21 -16.46 42.32
C THR A 569 13.64 -17.92 42.19
N GLY A 570 12.78 -18.87 42.59
CA GLY A 570 12.96 -20.27 42.22
C GLY A 570 12.96 -20.41 40.70
N ASN A 571 13.61 -21.46 40.18
CA ASN A 571 13.64 -21.77 38.74
C ASN A 571 12.27 -21.48 38.10
N PRO A 572 12.22 -20.81 36.94
CA PRO A 572 10.95 -20.49 36.29
C PRO A 572 10.12 -21.77 36.17
N ALA A 573 8.86 -21.73 36.59
CA ALA A 573 7.98 -22.90 36.61
C ALA A 573 7.78 -23.50 35.21
N SER A 574 8.06 -22.70 34.17
CA SER A 574 8.10 -23.09 32.77
C SER A 574 9.16 -22.30 32.01
N PRO A 575 9.85 -22.89 31.02
CA PRO A 575 10.80 -22.16 30.14
C PRO A 575 10.16 -21.00 29.37
N ASN A 576 8.82 -20.93 29.32
CA ASN A 576 8.08 -19.86 28.65
C ASN A 576 7.71 -18.68 29.58
N GLN A 577 8.00 -18.76 30.87
CA GLN A 577 7.83 -17.62 31.77
C GLN A 577 8.90 -16.55 31.52
N TRP A 578 8.53 -15.29 31.75
CA TRP A 578 9.47 -14.18 31.65
C TRP A 578 10.31 -14.12 32.95
N THR A 579 11.54 -13.62 32.83
CA THR A 579 12.46 -13.41 33.95
C THR A 579 13.05 -12.01 33.85
N GLY A 580 13.48 -11.43 34.97
CA GLY A 580 13.94 -10.05 35.01
C GLY A 580 12.80 -9.08 34.66
N LEU A 581 12.82 -8.43 33.50
CA LEU A 581 11.70 -7.58 33.09
C LEU A 581 10.97 -8.17 31.87
N PRO A 582 9.63 -8.01 31.79
CA PRO A 582 8.90 -8.26 30.55
C PRO A 582 9.52 -7.53 29.35
N VAL A 583 9.69 -8.25 28.25
CA VAL A 583 10.23 -7.70 27.00
C VAL A 583 9.11 -7.46 26.00
N ILE A 584 8.98 -6.21 25.56
CA ILE A 584 8.03 -5.77 24.53
C ILE A 584 8.79 -5.57 23.22
N HIS A 585 8.36 -6.24 22.17
CA HIS A 585 8.77 -5.92 20.81
C HIS A 585 7.66 -5.12 20.13
N ASP A 586 7.97 -3.88 19.79
CA ASP A 586 7.17 -3.05 18.91
C ASP A 586 7.45 -3.46 17.46
N GLU A 587 6.64 -4.39 16.94
CA GLU A 587 6.70 -4.85 15.56
C GLU A 587 5.66 -4.14 14.68
N VAL A 588 5.19 -2.94 15.08
CA VAL A 588 4.26 -2.13 14.29
C VAL A 588 4.85 -1.80 12.93
N PHE A 589 6.13 -1.44 12.88
CA PHE A 589 6.86 -1.19 11.64
C PHE A 589 7.45 -2.46 11.02
N THR A 590 8.15 -3.26 11.83
CA THR A 590 9.12 -4.27 11.36
C THR A 590 8.52 -5.65 11.11
N GLY A 591 7.34 -5.91 11.69
CA GLY A 591 6.67 -7.21 11.60
C GLY A 591 6.05 -7.49 10.24
N LEU A 592 5.43 -8.66 10.13
CA LEU A 592 4.54 -9.04 9.02
C LEU A 592 5.20 -8.94 7.64
N TYR A 593 6.46 -9.40 7.57
CA TYR A 593 7.32 -9.45 6.39
C TYR A 593 7.92 -8.14 5.91
N ARG A 594 7.80 -7.01 6.63
CA ARG A 594 8.49 -5.75 6.27
C ARG A 594 9.98 -6.01 6.01
N LEU A 595 10.61 -6.75 6.93
CA LEU A 595 12.03 -7.12 6.91
C LEU A 595 12.28 -8.57 6.41
N GLY A 596 11.35 -9.13 5.62
CA GLY A 596 11.46 -10.49 5.05
C GLY A 596 11.01 -11.64 5.96
N HIS A 597 10.87 -11.41 7.27
CA HIS A 597 10.39 -12.39 8.25
C HIS A 597 8.99 -12.05 8.77
N PHE A 598 8.18 -13.06 9.12
CA PHE A 598 6.85 -12.84 9.71
C PHE A 598 6.94 -12.03 11.01
N SER A 599 7.96 -12.33 11.82
CA SER A 599 8.32 -11.55 13.00
C SER A 599 9.81 -11.24 12.98
N SER A 600 10.16 -9.97 13.18
CA SER A 600 11.54 -9.50 13.23
C SER A 600 12.30 -10.04 14.45
N SER A 601 11.59 -10.50 15.48
CA SER A 601 12.15 -11.24 16.62
C SER A 601 13.02 -12.43 16.20
N THR A 602 12.67 -13.09 15.09
CA THR A 602 13.44 -14.23 14.55
C THR A 602 14.81 -13.81 13.98
N LEU A 603 14.96 -12.57 13.52
CA LEU A 603 16.26 -12.01 13.11
C LEU A 603 17.15 -11.71 14.32
N LEU A 604 16.54 -11.28 15.43
CA LEU A 604 17.28 -11.01 16.68
C LEU A 604 17.68 -12.27 17.43
N HIS A 605 17.05 -13.42 17.13
CA HIS A 605 17.15 -14.66 17.91
C HIS A 605 16.73 -14.44 19.37
N THR A 606 15.75 -13.57 19.61
CA THR A 606 15.18 -13.31 20.93
C THR A 606 13.67 -13.24 20.83
N TYR A 607 12.97 -13.89 21.76
CA TYR A 607 11.51 -13.88 21.80
C TYR A 607 10.99 -12.85 22.78
N PRO A 608 10.02 -12.00 22.40
CA PRO A 608 9.35 -11.11 23.33
C PRO A 608 8.35 -11.86 24.23
N ASP A 609 7.95 -11.21 25.31
CA ASP A 609 6.80 -11.62 26.15
C ASP A 609 5.51 -10.90 25.70
N ILE A 610 5.65 -9.74 25.05
CA ILE A 610 4.56 -8.98 24.43
C ILE A 610 5.01 -8.48 23.04
N SER A 611 4.18 -8.63 22.01
CA SER A 611 4.48 -8.20 20.64
C SER A 611 3.32 -7.39 20.05
N VAL A 612 3.60 -6.22 19.46
CA VAL A 612 2.58 -5.32 18.90
C VAL A 612 2.67 -5.26 17.39
N HIS A 613 1.53 -5.36 16.70
CA HIS A 613 1.45 -5.36 15.23
C HIS A 613 0.33 -4.44 14.75
N ALA A 614 0.61 -3.60 13.74
CA ALA A 614 -0.36 -2.75 13.04
C ALA A 614 0.14 -2.55 11.59
N LYS A 615 -0.09 -1.37 10.97
CA LYS A 615 0.41 -0.99 9.63
C LYS A 615 0.20 -2.09 8.58
N LEU A 616 1.23 -2.87 8.27
CA LEU A 616 1.19 -4.01 7.35
C LEU A 616 0.13 -5.07 7.71
N LEU A 617 -0.38 -5.07 8.94
CA LEU A 617 -1.43 -5.98 9.40
C LEU A 617 -2.62 -6.03 8.45
N THR A 618 -3.05 -4.89 7.93
CA THR A 618 -4.21 -4.76 7.03
C THR A 618 -3.81 -4.31 5.63
N GLY A 619 -2.52 -4.33 5.30
CA GLY A 619 -2.00 -3.97 3.98
C GLY A 619 -2.30 -2.53 3.56
N GLY A 620 -2.57 -1.62 4.52
CA GLY A 620 -2.90 -0.23 4.26
C GLY A 620 -4.36 0.04 3.91
N LEU A 621 -5.26 -0.94 4.03
CA LEU A 621 -6.69 -0.76 3.70
C LEU A 621 -7.51 -0.15 4.86
N LEU A 622 -7.28 -0.58 6.11
CA LEU A 622 -8.07 -0.18 7.29
C LEU A 622 -7.21 -0.15 8.55
N PRO A 623 -7.51 0.69 9.56
CA PRO A 623 -6.83 0.63 10.85
C PRO A 623 -7.20 -0.65 11.62
N LEU A 624 -6.20 -1.34 12.15
CA LEU A 624 -6.32 -2.42 13.13
C LEU A 624 -4.96 -2.60 13.81
N CYS A 625 -4.97 -2.94 15.09
CA CYS A 625 -3.78 -3.36 15.82
C CYS A 625 -4.04 -4.61 16.66
N THR A 626 -3.02 -5.46 16.79
CA THR A 626 -3.00 -6.60 17.69
C THR A 626 -1.81 -6.52 18.65
N THR A 627 -2.07 -6.76 19.94
CA THR A 627 -1.06 -6.89 20.98
C THR A 627 -1.10 -8.33 21.49
N LEU A 628 -0.06 -9.09 21.16
CA LEU A 628 0.08 -10.48 21.59
C LEU A 628 0.82 -10.52 22.92
N ALA A 629 0.44 -11.43 23.80
CA ALA A 629 1.04 -11.59 25.12
C ALA A 629 1.27 -13.06 25.47
N SER A 630 2.27 -13.31 26.32
CA SER A 630 2.49 -14.62 26.91
C SER A 630 1.46 -14.97 27.96
N GLU A 631 1.34 -16.26 28.25
CA GLU A 631 0.42 -16.74 29.29
C GLU A 631 0.71 -16.09 30.65
N SER A 632 1.99 -15.99 31.01
CA SER A 632 2.44 -15.38 32.27
C SER A 632 2.13 -13.88 32.39
N ILE A 633 1.99 -13.17 31.27
CA ILE A 633 1.53 -11.77 31.26
C ILE A 633 0.01 -11.73 31.46
N TYR A 634 -0.72 -12.62 30.80
CA TYR A 634 -2.18 -12.74 30.94
C TYR A 634 -2.60 -13.12 32.36
N GLU A 635 -1.91 -14.07 32.99
CA GLU A 635 -2.17 -14.51 34.37
C GLU A 635 -2.07 -13.37 35.39
N ALA A 636 -1.27 -12.33 35.10
CA ALA A 636 -1.19 -11.16 35.97
C ALA A 636 -2.48 -10.34 36.04
N PHE A 637 -3.44 -10.54 35.13
CA PHE A 637 -4.74 -9.87 35.11
C PHE A 637 -5.89 -10.76 35.58
N LEU A 638 -5.59 -11.99 36.02
CA LEU A 638 -6.57 -12.84 36.67
C LEU A 638 -6.73 -12.41 38.13
N GLY A 639 -7.99 -12.33 38.56
CA GLY A 639 -8.41 -11.87 39.88
C GLY A 639 -9.93 -11.99 40.00
N ASP A 640 -10.44 -11.83 41.21
CA ASP A 640 -11.88 -11.96 41.50
C ASP A 640 -12.63 -10.67 41.13
N GLU A 641 -11.94 -9.52 41.18
CA GLU A 641 -12.53 -8.21 40.95
C GLU A 641 -12.31 -7.71 39.53
N LYS A 642 -13.34 -7.06 38.94
CA LYS A 642 -13.25 -6.46 37.60
C LYS A 642 -12.11 -5.44 37.48
N SER A 643 -11.75 -4.76 38.57
CA SER A 643 -10.63 -3.80 38.60
C SER A 643 -9.25 -4.45 38.39
N GLU A 644 -9.14 -5.77 38.53
CA GLU A 644 -7.90 -6.52 38.27
C GLU A 644 -7.73 -6.92 36.80
N ALA A 645 -8.82 -6.88 36.03
CA ALA A 645 -8.79 -7.11 34.60
C ALA A 645 -8.06 -5.97 33.86
N LEU A 646 -7.67 -6.23 32.61
CA LEU A 646 -7.14 -5.18 31.74
C LEU A 646 -8.28 -4.25 31.29
N LEU A 647 -8.51 -3.17 32.03
CA LEU A 647 -9.51 -2.15 31.71
C LEU A 647 -9.01 -1.21 30.60
N HIS A 648 -8.93 -1.75 29.39
CA HIS A 648 -8.63 -1.03 28.15
C HIS A 648 -9.59 -1.54 27.08
N GLY A 649 -10.22 -0.65 26.32
CA GLY A 649 -11.07 -1.02 25.20
C GLY A 649 -11.44 0.19 24.36
N HIS A 650 -11.70 -0.04 23.08
CA HIS A 650 -12.20 0.97 22.14
C HIS A 650 -13.53 0.49 21.56
N SER A 651 -14.35 1.42 21.07
CA SER A 651 -15.63 1.06 20.46
C SER A 651 -15.48 0.06 19.30
N TYR A 652 -14.40 0.19 18.51
CA TYR A 652 -14.11 -0.69 17.37
C TYR A 652 -13.15 -1.84 17.66
N THR A 653 -12.86 -2.11 18.95
CA THR A 653 -11.98 -3.23 19.35
C THR A 653 -12.40 -4.51 18.62
N GLY A 654 -11.46 -5.10 17.89
CA GLY A 654 -11.65 -6.39 17.22
C GLY A 654 -12.59 -6.36 16.00
N HIS A 655 -12.86 -5.20 15.37
CA HIS A 655 -13.84 -5.10 14.28
C HIS A 655 -13.63 -6.14 13.16
N ALA A 656 -14.73 -6.77 12.74
CA ALA A 656 -14.71 -7.95 11.86
C ALA A 656 -14.12 -7.68 10.48
N VAL A 657 -14.32 -6.47 9.95
CA VAL A 657 -13.82 -6.06 8.63
C VAL A 657 -12.29 -6.02 8.62
N GLY A 658 -11.68 -5.31 9.57
CA GLY A 658 -10.23 -5.26 9.72
C GLY A 658 -9.63 -6.62 10.00
N CYS A 659 -10.29 -7.44 10.82
CA CYS A 659 -9.80 -8.80 11.10
C CYS A 659 -9.76 -9.69 9.86
N GLU A 660 -10.78 -9.62 8.99
CA GLU A 660 -10.83 -10.42 7.76
C GLU A 660 -9.85 -9.92 6.70
N VAL A 661 -9.71 -8.59 6.57
CA VAL A 661 -8.68 -7.97 5.72
C VAL A 661 -7.29 -8.37 6.19
N ALA A 662 -7.03 -8.26 7.49
CA ALA A 662 -5.73 -8.62 8.04
C ALA A 662 -5.38 -10.09 7.85
N ARG A 663 -6.36 -10.99 8.07
CA ARG A 663 -6.19 -12.41 7.79
C ARG A 663 -5.85 -12.67 6.32
N THR A 664 -6.50 -11.94 5.40
CA THR A 664 -6.27 -12.08 3.96
C THR A 664 -4.88 -11.58 3.57
N GLU A 665 -4.51 -10.38 4.01
CA GLU A 665 -3.18 -9.78 3.82
C GLU A 665 -2.06 -10.70 4.32
N THR A 666 -2.11 -11.12 5.59
CA THR A 666 -1.03 -11.90 6.19
C THR A 666 -0.96 -13.34 5.66
N THR A 667 -2.07 -13.88 5.13
CA THR A 667 -2.08 -15.20 4.47
C THR A 667 -1.49 -15.13 3.06
N ALA A 668 -1.83 -14.10 2.29
CA ALA A 668 -1.30 -13.88 0.95
C ALA A 668 0.20 -13.54 0.99
N ALA A 669 0.66 -12.90 2.06
CA ALA A 669 2.06 -12.54 2.30
C ALA A 669 3.01 -13.73 2.53
N LYS A 670 2.59 -14.99 2.36
CA LYS A 670 3.52 -16.14 2.40
C LYS A 670 4.59 -15.97 1.31
N ASN A 671 5.77 -15.53 1.74
CA ASN A 671 6.93 -15.34 0.89
C ASN A 671 7.15 -16.58 0.00
N LYS A 672 7.17 -16.38 -1.32
CA LYS A 672 7.60 -17.43 -2.27
C LYS A 672 9.08 -17.80 -2.06
N HIS A 673 9.83 -16.97 -1.34
CA HIS A 673 11.17 -17.25 -0.85
C HIS A 673 11.11 -18.29 0.28
N LYS A 674 11.17 -19.57 -0.10
CA LYS A 674 11.11 -20.75 0.81
C LYS A 674 12.29 -20.89 1.79
N LYS A 675 13.20 -19.92 1.89
CA LYS A 675 14.35 -19.97 2.82
C LYS A 675 14.29 -18.84 3.83
N VAL A 676 14.56 -19.18 5.09
CA VAL A 676 14.66 -18.31 6.28
C VAL A 676 15.98 -17.52 6.24
N GLN A 677 16.27 -16.86 5.12
CA GLN A 677 17.49 -16.08 4.93
C GLN A 677 17.17 -14.59 5.02
N VAL A 678 18.18 -13.82 5.42
CA VAL A 678 18.12 -12.35 5.38
C VAL A 678 17.95 -11.94 3.91
N TRP A 679 16.94 -11.13 3.63
CA TRP A 679 16.49 -10.86 2.27
C TRP A 679 16.29 -9.36 2.05
N SER A 680 16.53 -8.88 0.84
CA SER A 680 16.15 -7.53 0.39
C SER A 680 15.60 -7.60 -1.04
N ILE A 681 14.59 -6.77 -1.35
CA ILE A 681 14.14 -6.56 -2.74
C ILE A 681 15.18 -5.79 -3.55
N TRP A 682 15.97 -4.94 -2.89
CA TRP A 682 16.93 -4.04 -3.52
C TRP A 682 18.21 -4.79 -3.88
N SER A 683 18.76 -4.50 -5.06
CA SER A 683 19.91 -5.19 -5.59
C SER A 683 21.18 -4.85 -4.81
N LYS A 684 21.98 -5.88 -4.50
CA LYS A 684 23.29 -5.70 -3.86
C LYS A 684 24.18 -4.78 -4.68
N SER A 685 24.12 -4.85 -6.01
CA SER A 685 24.87 -3.96 -6.92
C SER A 685 24.53 -2.49 -6.71
N PHE A 686 23.24 -2.15 -6.63
CA PHE A 686 22.81 -0.77 -6.40
C PHE A 686 23.26 -0.27 -5.03
N VAL A 687 23.00 -1.06 -3.98
CA VAL A 687 23.36 -0.73 -2.60
C VAL A 687 24.86 -0.53 -2.43
N THR A 688 25.67 -1.43 -3.01
CA THR A 688 27.13 -1.29 -3.03
C THR A 688 27.56 -0.01 -3.74
N SER A 689 27.02 0.27 -4.92
CA SER A 689 27.41 1.46 -5.70
C SER A 689 27.05 2.75 -4.97
N ALA A 690 25.82 2.86 -4.45
CA ALA A 690 25.38 3.99 -3.64
C ALA A 690 26.24 4.20 -2.39
N SER A 691 26.71 3.12 -1.76
CA SER A 691 27.55 3.21 -0.55
C SER A 691 28.94 3.83 -0.78
N HIS A 692 29.44 3.84 -2.03
CA HIS A 692 30.74 4.43 -2.40
C HIS A 692 30.65 5.94 -2.66
N LEU A 693 29.45 6.50 -2.78
CA LEU A 693 29.30 7.94 -3.01
C LEU A 693 29.86 8.73 -1.84
N GLU A 694 30.63 9.78 -2.14
CA GLU A 694 31.22 10.65 -1.13
C GLU A 694 30.14 11.37 -0.32
N SER A 695 29.03 11.73 -0.95
CA SER A 695 27.88 12.40 -0.33
C SER A 695 27.04 11.50 0.58
N VAL A 696 27.29 10.19 0.62
CA VAL A 696 26.52 9.20 1.38
C VAL A 696 27.32 8.71 2.60
N ASP A 697 26.72 8.80 3.79
CA ASP A 697 27.28 8.26 5.04
C ASP A 697 27.00 6.77 5.21
N GLY A 698 25.85 6.31 4.72
CA GLY A 698 25.48 4.90 4.84
C GLY A 698 24.22 4.54 4.06
N VAL A 699 24.16 3.29 3.62
CA VAL A 699 23.00 2.71 2.94
C VAL A 699 22.51 1.48 3.69
N ILE A 700 21.20 1.37 3.88
CA ILE A 700 20.53 0.22 4.49
C ILE A 700 19.54 -0.33 3.47
N ALA A 701 19.63 -1.64 3.21
CA ALA A 701 18.66 -2.36 2.42
C ALA A 701 18.32 -3.68 3.12
N LEU A 702 17.07 -3.81 3.59
CA LEU A 702 16.59 -5.00 4.30
C LEU A 702 15.08 -5.16 4.10
N GLY A 703 14.68 -6.36 3.70
CA GLY A 703 13.34 -6.67 3.27
C GLY A 703 12.90 -5.74 2.14
N SER A 704 11.78 -5.05 2.36
CA SER A 704 11.28 -4.05 1.43
C SER A 704 11.86 -2.64 1.63
N VAL A 705 12.67 -2.42 2.68
CA VAL A 705 13.17 -1.10 3.07
C VAL A 705 14.51 -0.81 2.40
N LEU A 706 14.61 0.37 1.77
CA LEU A 706 15.86 1.02 1.38
C LEU A 706 15.93 2.37 2.11
N ALA A 707 17.06 2.68 2.73
CA ALA A 707 17.34 3.97 3.32
C ALA A 707 18.75 4.42 2.95
N ILE A 708 18.90 5.66 2.51
CA ILE A 708 20.18 6.30 2.17
C ILE A 708 20.35 7.50 3.09
N THR A 709 21.42 7.49 3.87
CA THR A 709 21.79 8.58 4.77
C THR A 709 22.85 9.44 4.10
N PHE A 710 22.58 10.73 3.94
CA PHE A 710 23.49 11.68 3.31
C PHE A 710 24.32 12.44 4.34
N LYS A 711 25.52 12.85 3.96
CA LYS A 711 26.34 13.78 4.74
C LYS A 711 25.63 15.13 4.85
N ASP A 712 25.70 15.74 6.03
CA ASP A 712 25.21 17.09 6.27
C ASP A 712 26.33 17.94 6.89
N GLU A 713 26.90 18.86 6.11
CA GLU A 713 28.00 19.74 6.53
C GLU A 713 27.60 20.73 7.64
N GLN A 714 26.29 20.96 7.86
CA GLN A 714 25.78 21.86 8.89
C GLN A 714 25.31 21.15 10.17
N GLY A 715 25.54 19.83 10.27
CA GLY A 715 25.12 18.99 11.39
C GLY A 715 23.83 18.24 11.08
N GLY A 716 23.91 16.91 11.00
CA GLY A 716 22.78 16.04 10.65
C GLY A 716 21.58 16.21 11.59
N GLY A 717 20.39 16.34 11.00
CA GLY A 717 19.14 16.53 11.73
C GLY A 717 17.93 16.75 10.82
N TYR A 718 16.78 17.07 11.41
CA TYR A 718 15.48 17.25 10.71
C TYR A 718 15.46 18.40 9.68
N THR A 719 16.49 19.24 9.63
CA THR A 719 16.59 20.46 8.82
C THR A 719 17.47 20.32 7.57
N SER A 720 17.85 19.08 7.20
CA SER A 720 18.74 18.86 6.07
C SER A 720 18.14 19.34 4.75
N LYS A 721 18.81 20.30 4.08
CA LYS A 721 18.35 20.84 2.79
C LYS A 721 18.71 19.92 1.61
N VAL A 722 19.68 19.02 1.77
CA VAL A 722 20.15 18.13 0.71
C VAL A 722 19.05 17.13 0.33
N THR A 723 18.41 16.52 1.32
CA THR A 723 17.36 15.52 1.10
C THR A 723 16.06 16.14 0.59
N GLU A 724 15.75 17.38 0.96
CA GLU A 724 14.65 18.17 0.40
C GLU A 724 14.81 18.34 -1.12
N VAL A 725 16.00 18.76 -1.58
CA VAL A 725 16.29 18.92 -3.02
C VAL A 725 16.17 17.60 -3.78
N ILE A 726 16.73 16.51 -3.23
CA ILE A 726 16.62 15.19 -3.87
C ILE A 726 15.16 14.73 -3.92
N ARG A 727 14.39 14.93 -2.84
CA ARG A 727 12.95 14.61 -2.81
C ARG A 727 12.18 15.39 -3.86
N GLU A 728 12.44 16.70 -3.99
CA GLU A 728 11.80 17.54 -5.00
C GLU A 728 12.13 17.08 -6.42
N LYS A 729 13.38 16.68 -6.70
CA LYS A 729 13.76 16.09 -8.00
C LYS A 729 13.08 14.75 -8.26
N LEU A 730 12.97 13.90 -7.24
CA LEU A 730 12.26 12.62 -7.33
C LEU A 730 10.77 12.84 -7.65
N LEU A 731 10.14 13.84 -7.03
CA LEU A 731 8.73 14.17 -7.22
C LEU A 731 8.45 14.98 -8.50
N GLY A 732 9.40 15.80 -8.94
CA GLY A 732 9.27 16.71 -10.09
C GLY A 732 9.43 16.05 -11.45
N GLY A 733 9.93 14.82 -11.50
CA GLY A 733 10.17 14.14 -12.77
C GLY A 733 11.48 14.55 -13.42
N ASP A 734 11.91 13.77 -14.42
CA ASP A 734 13.02 14.18 -15.30
C ASP A 734 12.42 14.98 -16.46
N VAL A 735 12.72 16.28 -16.55
CA VAL A 735 12.13 17.17 -17.58
C VAL A 735 12.80 16.95 -18.94
N GLU A 736 13.98 16.32 -18.97
CA GLU A 736 14.81 16.16 -20.17
C GLU A 736 15.26 14.71 -20.46
N GLY A 737 14.86 13.72 -19.65
CA GLY A 737 15.35 12.34 -19.74
C GLY A 737 14.57 11.39 -20.66
N GLU A 738 15.29 10.49 -21.36
CA GLU A 738 14.76 9.40 -22.22
C GLU A 738 13.90 8.34 -21.47
N LEU A 739 13.84 8.40 -20.13
CA LEU A 739 13.31 7.34 -19.26
C LEU A 739 11.79 7.33 -19.04
N GLY A 740 11.04 8.31 -19.57
CA GLY A 740 9.57 8.36 -19.51
C GLY A 740 9.01 9.00 -18.24
N GLU A 741 7.83 9.62 -18.39
CA GLU A 741 7.21 10.53 -17.41
C GLU A 741 6.48 9.79 -16.28
N TRP A 742 7.20 9.48 -15.22
CA TRP A 742 6.62 9.10 -13.92
C TRP A 742 7.38 9.81 -12.80
N ASN A 743 6.97 9.70 -11.54
CA ASN A 743 7.61 10.36 -10.39
C ASN A 743 7.84 9.38 -9.23
N ILE A 744 8.69 9.75 -8.27
CA ILE A 744 8.84 9.03 -7.01
C ILE A 744 8.43 9.95 -5.86
N HIS A 745 7.36 9.58 -5.16
CA HIS A 745 6.98 10.23 -3.90
C HIS A 745 7.76 9.56 -2.76
N ALA A 746 8.93 10.13 -2.45
CA ALA A 746 9.73 9.77 -1.29
C ALA A 746 9.38 10.66 -0.09
N ARG A 747 9.53 10.13 1.12
CA ARG A 747 9.56 10.94 2.34
C ARG A 747 10.97 10.91 2.92
N ILE A 748 11.26 11.94 3.72
CA ILE A 748 12.56 12.11 4.36
C ILE A 748 12.42 12.04 5.87
N LEU A 749 13.50 11.67 6.53
CA LEU A 749 13.68 11.75 7.98
C LEU A 749 15.03 12.43 8.23
N GLY A 750 15.02 13.76 8.31
CA GLY A 750 16.25 14.55 8.33
C GLY A 750 17.10 14.33 7.08
N ASN A 751 18.35 13.93 7.26
CA ASN A 751 19.30 13.62 6.19
C ASN A 751 19.12 12.20 5.59
N VAL A 752 18.02 11.51 5.89
CA VAL A 752 17.71 10.18 5.36
C VAL A 752 16.59 10.26 4.33
N ILE A 753 16.82 9.69 3.15
CA ILE A 753 15.77 9.34 2.18
C ILE A 753 15.49 7.86 2.29
N TYR A 754 14.22 7.48 2.31
CA TYR A 754 13.82 6.08 2.33
C TYR A 754 12.79 5.76 1.25
N LEU A 755 12.87 4.52 0.74
CA LEU A 755 11.91 3.92 -0.16
C LEU A 755 11.45 2.57 0.40
N MET A 756 10.18 2.24 0.19
CA MET A 756 9.63 0.92 0.49
C MET A 756 8.86 0.36 -0.69
N GLY A 757 9.17 -0.88 -1.05
CA GLY A 757 8.35 -1.63 -1.99
C GLY A 757 7.20 -2.39 -1.30
N SER A 758 6.14 -2.66 -2.04
CA SER A 758 5.17 -3.69 -1.68
C SER A 758 5.80 -5.09 -1.73
N LYS A 759 5.10 -6.06 -1.14
CA LYS A 759 5.46 -7.49 -1.20
C LYS A 759 5.30 -8.09 -2.60
N VAL A 760 4.63 -7.38 -3.51
CA VAL A 760 4.31 -7.85 -4.87
C VAL A 760 5.10 -7.11 -5.94
N MET A 761 5.98 -6.18 -5.55
CA MET A 761 6.85 -5.46 -6.47
C MET A 761 7.77 -6.44 -7.22
N THR A 762 7.84 -6.32 -8.55
CA THR A 762 8.63 -7.22 -9.40
C THR A 762 10.09 -6.77 -9.51
N ALA A 763 10.97 -7.68 -9.92
CA ALA A 763 12.39 -7.37 -10.12
C ALA A 763 12.59 -6.28 -11.20
N GLU A 764 11.75 -6.26 -12.25
CA GLU A 764 11.79 -5.23 -13.29
C GLU A 764 11.37 -3.86 -12.76
N GLN A 765 10.39 -3.81 -11.85
CA GLN A 765 9.98 -2.59 -11.17
C GLN A 765 11.10 -2.06 -10.27
N VAL A 766 11.68 -2.92 -9.42
CA VAL A 766 12.81 -2.54 -8.56
C VAL A 766 13.97 -2.00 -9.40
N LYS A 767 14.34 -2.69 -10.47
CA LYS A 767 15.42 -2.24 -11.36
C LYS A 767 15.15 -0.86 -11.95
N SER A 768 13.93 -0.59 -12.40
CA SER A 768 13.55 0.73 -12.93
C SER A 768 13.63 1.84 -11.88
N ILE A 769 13.29 1.52 -10.61
CA ILE A 769 13.41 2.46 -9.49
C ILE A 769 14.89 2.72 -9.16
N GLU A 770 15.72 1.68 -9.13
CA GLU A 770 17.16 1.78 -8.89
C GLU A 770 17.88 2.57 -9.98
N GLU A 771 17.56 2.34 -11.25
CA GLU A 771 18.13 3.09 -12.38
C GLU A 771 17.78 4.59 -12.27
N ARG A 772 16.53 4.91 -11.88
CA ARG A 772 16.10 6.29 -11.69
C ARG A 772 16.76 6.98 -10.49
N LEU A 773 16.79 6.29 -9.36
CA LEU A 773 17.46 6.80 -8.17
C LEU A 773 18.97 6.93 -8.43
N GLY A 774 19.57 5.97 -9.13
CA GLY A 774 20.96 5.98 -9.55
C GLY A 774 21.30 7.16 -10.46
N GLY A 775 20.49 7.43 -11.48
CA GLY A 775 20.67 8.59 -12.35
C GLY A 775 20.66 9.92 -11.60
N LEU A 776 19.79 10.07 -10.58
CA LEU A 776 19.78 11.25 -9.71
C LEU A 776 20.99 11.36 -8.77
N LEU A 777 21.56 10.22 -8.38
CA LEU A 777 22.73 10.15 -7.52
C LEU A 777 24.06 10.16 -8.29
N GLY A 778 24.03 10.04 -9.62
CA GLY A 778 25.21 9.95 -10.48
C GLY A 778 25.88 8.57 -10.49
N LEU A 779 25.09 7.50 -10.38
CA LEU A 779 25.55 6.09 -10.38
C LEU A 779 25.53 5.42 -11.75
#